data_AF-A0A0J7KX74-F1
#
_entry.id   AF-A0A0J7KX74-F1
#
_cell.length_a   1.000
_cell.length_b   1.000
_cell.length_c   1.000
_cell.angle_alpha   90.00
_cell.angle_beta   90.00
_cell.angle_gamma   90.00
#
_symmetry.space_group_name_H-M   'P 1'
#
loop_
_entity.id
_entity.type
_entity.pdbx_description
1 polymer ?
#
loop_
_entity_poly.entity_id
_entity_poly.type
_entity_poly.pdbx_seq_one_letter_code
_entity_poly.pdbx_strand_id
1 'polypeptide(L)'
;MRKLSTLLLGLAAPFFFAQQAGDLVSAEQKLDLTPQGVVNFIANSLGEQNAPDFVSYLNGFNVGLKGYKITYYTKNEKNVLVKATGLLMYPNLNFKLSTVVSDHGTTDSRENVPSNFKGALTAGFVVELSYVLNGYILMAPDYVGMGSGEGVHPYVDSATEAGATIDFVTAANKVLAQQGIKRYDEYFLAGYSQGAHAAMSTLKSLNSSNPTNLKFKYAYMGDGPYDFSGVTLNKGVLEKDFYPFTSFLANVLHTCNNTGYKTYNNSISEVISAEYLDKYNYHVVQDNGGLLWGPVIWRKLFTQSFINDVTNNPNNNLRRCMKPKDVYDWYNKTPMTLGHSTVDLAIPPENTSKTIDVQRGYYAWWDLNKYKLDSFYWGPLGHVGGIVPFVLASNVKFNTLRSGGLLNQWAILTSKQQGNNKPEANAQYSSQLKPDLGDMQLVGITDFNQEKAASKSATGNSLTTLKDGVYLLKVQEKANEKLIPYVKNTPIEVPENEIVQSESNGVLKIKIPQEELISVYIFDENKNLLKTISQEQYAADGGIDIKEIENQNNIFEIATPYYHLQFKKAVANPALANKAEIFTKNRQIIAKADNGIKSISIYSISGALVTQQEVNKANFESKNLESGIYIVQMTGTDGKTVNKKVKL
;
A
#
# COMPACT_ATOMS: atom_id res chain seq x y z
N MET A 1 49.43 32.08 48.00
CA MET A 1 49.30 31.28 46.77
C MET A 1 47.99 30.47 46.75
N ARG A 2 46.83 31.15 46.77
CA ARG A 2 45.48 30.52 46.71
C ARG A 2 44.47 31.50 46.09
N LYS A 3 44.75 32.03 44.89
CA LYS A 3 43.80 32.86 44.11
C LYS A 3 44.03 32.79 42.59
N LEU A 4 44.53 31.67 42.06
CA LEU A 4 44.74 31.51 40.61
C LEU A 4 44.23 30.17 40.04
N SER A 5 43.43 29.42 40.78
CA SER A 5 42.95 28.09 40.36
C SER A 5 41.46 28.08 39.98
N THR A 6 40.75 29.18 40.18
CA THR A 6 39.32 29.33 39.84
C THR A 6 39.06 30.14 38.58
N LEU A 7 40.10 30.57 37.86
CA LEU A 7 39.97 31.30 36.58
C LEU A 7 40.20 30.42 35.33
N LEU A 8 40.58 29.14 35.50
CA LEU A 8 40.82 28.20 34.39
C LEU A 8 39.73 27.14 34.22
N LEU A 9 38.73 27.08 35.11
CA LEU A 9 37.51 26.28 34.94
C LEU A 9 36.34 27.08 34.34
N GLY A 10 36.49 28.39 34.14
CA GLY A 10 35.49 29.26 33.50
C GLY A 10 35.65 29.43 31.98
N LEU A 11 36.72 28.89 31.39
CA LEU A 11 37.02 29.01 29.95
C LEU A 11 36.84 27.70 29.16
N ALA A 12 36.33 26.65 29.80
CA ALA A 12 35.98 25.38 29.14
C ALA A 12 34.45 25.17 29.01
N ALA A 13 33.64 26.22 29.24
CA ALA A 13 32.19 26.22 29.12
C ALA A 13 31.69 27.30 28.14
N PRO A 14 32.30 27.33 26.94
CA PRO A 14 31.47 27.05 25.77
C PRO A 14 32.24 26.12 24.85
N PHE A 15 32.15 24.81 25.10
CA PHE A 15 31.95 23.96 23.94
C PHE A 15 30.59 24.37 23.37
N PHE A 16 30.63 25.35 22.48
CA PHE A 16 29.56 25.65 21.55
C PHE A 16 29.05 24.30 21.06
N PHE A 17 27.80 23.95 21.38
CA PHE A 17 27.12 22.94 20.61
C PHE A 17 27.07 23.50 19.19
N ALA A 18 28.03 23.09 18.35
CA ALA A 18 28.00 23.40 16.95
C ALA A 18 26.64 22.92 16.43
N GLN A 19 25.95 23.78 15.67
CA GLN A 19 24.66 23.45 15.10
C GLN A 19 24.74 22.11 14.36
N GLN A 20 23.75 21.28 14.57
CA GLN A 20 23.67 19.94 14.01
C GLN A 20 22.48 19.83 13.08
N ALA A 21 22.52 18.81 12.23
CA ALA A 21 21.37 18.43 11.44
C ALA A 21 20.20 18.07 12.39
N GLY A 22 19.00 18.55 12.09
CA GLY A 22 17.81 18.44 12.94
C GLY A 22 17.68 19.52 14.03
N ASP A 23 18.58 20.50 14.08
CA ASP A 23 18.42 21.64 14.98
C ASP A 23 17.36 22.61 14.48
N LEU A 24 16.45 22.96 15.39
CA LEU A 24 15.37 23.92 15.17
C LEU A 24 15.95 25.34 15.15
N VAL A 25 15.71 26.08 14.08
CA VAL A 25 16.07 27.51 13.95
C VAL A 25 14.90 28.39 14.37
N SER A 26 13.71 28.15 13.82
CA SER A 26 12.51 28.89 14.15
C SER A 26 11.24 28.09 13.85
N ALA A 27 10.15 28.43 14.52
CA ALA A 27 8.81 27.92 14.22
C ALA A 27 7.84 29.12 14.16
N GLU A 28 7.31 29.38 12.98
CA GLU A 28 6.39 30.50 12.73
C GLU A 28 4.98 29.95 12.52
N GLN A 29 4.03 30.36 13.36
CA GLN A 29 2.63 29.99 13.18
C GLN A 29 2.06 30.74 11.97
N LYS A 30 1.71 30.00 10.92
CA LYS A 30 1.16 30.53 9.67
C LYS A 30 -0.35 30.34 9.54
N LEU A 31 -0.92 29.41 10.32
CA LEU A 31 -2.33 29.03 10.22
C LEU A 31 -2.94 28.76 11.59
N ASP A 32 -4.14 29.29 11.83
CA ASP A 32 -5.04 28.96 12.95
C ASP A 32 -6.49 29.11 12.46
N LEU A 33 -7.13 28.01 12.09
CA LEU A 33 -8.46 27.99 11.49
C LEU A 33 -9.48 27.36 12.43
N THR A 34 -10.68 27.96 12.45
CA THR A 34 -11.89 27.29 12.94
C THR A 34 -12.37 26.24 11.93
N PRO A 35 -13.26 25.31 12.31
CA PRO A 35 -13.82 24.35 11.35
C PRO A 35 -14.47 25.01 10.12
N GLN A 36 -15.15 26.14 10.29
CA GLN A 36 -15.72 26.90 9.16
C GLN A 36 -14.62 27.50 8.28
N GLY A 37 -13.52 27.97 8.87
CA GLY A 37 -12.36 28.46 8.12
C GLY A 37 -11.71 27.38 7.27
N VAL A 38 -11.74 26.12 7.74
CA VAL A 38 -11.19 24.97 7.00
C VAL A 38 -11.97 24.66 5.73
N VAL A 39 -13.30 24.79 5.74
CA VAL A 39 -14.11 24.63 4.51
C VAL A 39 -13.68 25.62 3.42
N ASN A 40 -13.45 26.88 3.79
CA ASN A 40 -12.95 27.90 2.85
C ASN A 40 -11.51 27.59 2.40
N PHE A 41 -10.67 27.09 3.31
CA PHE A 41 -9.31 26.70 3.00
C PHE A 41 -9.26 25.54 2.01
N ILE A 42 -10.10 24.51 2.17
CA ILE A 42 -10.25 23.40 1.23
C ILE A 42 -10.60 23.95 -0.16
N ALA A 43 -11.64 24.79 -0.26
CA ALA A 43 -12.07 25.35 -1.54
C ALA A 43 -10.96 26.12 -2.30
N ASN A 44 -10.02 26.73 -1.57
CA ASN A 44 -8.92 27.49 -2.15
C ASN A 44 -7.62 26.67 -2.35
N SER A 45 -7.50 25.51 -1.69
CA SER A 45 -6.27 24.70 -1.68
C SER A 45 -6.35 23.48 -2.59
N LEU A 46 -7.57 23.09 -2.97
CA LEU A 46 -7.85 22.06 -3.94
C LEU A 46 -7.75 22.65 -5.35
N GLY A 47 -6.85 22.12 -6.19
CA GLY A 47 -6.78 22.56 -7.60
C GLY A 47 -7.91 21.95 -8.45
N GLU A 48 -7.84 22.17 -9.77
CA GLU A 48 -8.95 21.92 -10.72
C GLU A 48 -9.34 20.45 -10.93
N GLN A 49 -8.55 19.49 -10.43
CA GLN A 49 -8.68 18.06 -10.75
C GLN A 49 -9.65 17.28 -9.84
N ASN A 50 -10.38 17.93 -8.94
CA ASN A 50 -11.08 17.22 -7.87
C ASN A 50 -12.52 16.83 -8.24
N ALA A 51 -12.81 15.53 -8.14
CA ALA A 51 -14.16 15.00 -8.29
C ALA A 51 -15.10 15.57 -7.20
N PRO A 52 -16.37 15.93 -7.51
CA PRO A 52 -17.30 16.49 -6.53
C PRO A 52 -17.46 15.66 -5.25
N ASP A 53 -17.49 14.33 -5.39
CA ASP A 53 -17.59 13.42 -4.24
C ASP A 53 -16.32 13.43 -3.38
N PHE A 54 -15.14 13.60 -3.99
CA PHE A 54 -13.89 13.71 -3.24
C PHE A 54 -13.82 15.02 -2.45
N VAL A 55 -14.23 16.14 -3.05
CA VAL A 55 -14.36 17.44 -2.34
C VAL A 55 -15.38 17.32 -1.21
N SER A 56 -16.52 16.67 -1.46
CA SER A 56 -17.56 16.43 -0.46
C SER A 56 -17.06 15.56 0.69
N TYR A 57 -16.24 14.55 0.41
CA TYR A 57 -15.58 13.74 1.42
C TYR A 57 -14.65 14.59 2.32
N LEU A 58 -13.80 15.44 1.73
CA LEU A 58 -12.93 16.33 2.51
C LEU A 58 -13.71 17.37 3.33
N ASN A 59 -14.79 17.91 2.78
CA ASN A 59 -15.68 18.83 3.49
C ASN A 59 -16.51 18.15 4.60
N GLY A 60 -16.55 16.82 4.64
CA GLY A 60 -17.22 16.07 5.70
C GLY A 60 -16.51 16.16 7.05
N PHE A 61 -15.22 16.52 7.07
CA PHE A 61 -14.45 16.66 8.32
C PHE A 61 -14.68 18.02 8.98
N ASN A 62 -15.19 18.03 10.22
CA ASN A 62 -15.49 19.26 10.94
C ASN A 62 -14.46 19.56 12.04
N VAL A 63 -13.25 19.98 11.64
CA VAL A 63 -12.13 20.29 12.55
C VAL A 63 -11.49 21.63 12.24
N GLY A 64 -11.01 22.32 13.27
CA GLY A 64 -10.08 23.45 13.10
C GLY A 64 -8.64 22.97 12.98
N LEU A 65 -7.76 23.76 12.34
CA LEU A 65 -6.37 23.38 12.05
C LEU A 65 -5.38 24.43 12.54
N LYS A 66 -4.20 23.99 12.96
CA LYS A 66 -3.03 24.85 13.20
C LYS A 66 -1.88 24.42 12.31
N GLY A 67 -1.10 25.39 11.82
CA GLY A 67 0.02 25.16 10.92
C GLY A 67 1.21 26.06 11.23
N TYR A 68 2.40 25.48 11.24
CA TYR A 68 3.67 26.12 11.51
C TYR A 68 4.64 25.88 10.37
N LYS A 69 5.25 26.96 9.87
CA LYS A 69 6.45 26.88 9.05
C LYS A 69 7.65 26.76 9.98
N ILE A 70 8.37 25.65 9.87
CA ILE A 70 9.56 25.38 10.67
C ILE A 70 10.78 25.61 9.79
N THR A 71 11.77 26.33 10.30
CA THR A 71 13.11 26.42 9.73
C THR A 71 14.05 25.57 10.59
N TYR A 72 14.86 24.73 9.95
CA TYR A 72 15.74 23.79 10.62
C TYR A 72 17.05 23.61 9.86
N TYR A 73 18.08 23.08 10.53
CA TYR A 73 19.33 22.72 9.88
C TYR A 73 19.28 21.30 9.32
N THR A 74 19.81 21.12 8.12
CA THR A 74 20.07 19.82 7.48
C THR A 74 21.34 19.93 6.64
N LYS A 75 21.67 18.91 5.84
CA LYS A 75 22.86 18.91 4.98
C LYS A 75 22.51 18.86 3.51
N ASN A 76 23.21 19.65 2.72
CA ASN A 76 23.09 19.65 1.26
C ASN A 76 23.92 18.52 0.61
N GLU A 77 23.94 18.51 -0.72
CA GLU A 77 24.60 17.51 -1.56
C GLU A 77 26.13 17.47 -1.39
N LYS A 78 26.72 18.51 -0.79
CA LYS A 78 28.15 18.61 -0.45
C LYS A 78 28.43 18.30 1.02
N ASN A 79 27.44 17.76 1.75
CA ASN A 79 27.52 17.48 3.20
C ASN A 79 27.78 18.74 4.04
N VAL A 80 27.40 19.92 3.53
CA VAL A 80 27.49 21.21 4.24
C VAL A 80 26.17 21.47 4.94
N LEU A 81 26.24 21.95 6.19
CA LEU A 81 25.06 22.33 6.96
C LEU A 81 24.39 23.57 6.37
N VAL A 82 23.10 23.48 6.09
CA VAL A 82 22.28 24.53 5.47
C VAL A 82 20.92 24.59 6.15
N LYS A 83 20.20 25.71 6.01
CA LYS A 83 18.82 25.82 6.46
C LYS A 83 17.85 25.28 5.43
N ALA A 84 16.88 24.51 5.86
CA ALA A 84 15.71 24.10 5.09
C ALA A 84 14.43 24.46 5.84
N THR A 85 13.29 24.35 5.16
CA THR A 85 11.97 24.58 5.74
C THR A 85 11.04 23.38 5.60
N GLY A 86 9.95 23.39 6.35
CA GLY A 86 8.89 22.39 6.24
C GLY A 86 7.66 22.77 7.04
N LEU A 87 6.57 22.05 6.81
CA LEU A 87 5.28 22.25 7.45
C LEU A 87 5.06 21.27 8.61
N LEU A 88 4.74 21.82 9.77
CA LEU A 88 4.07 21.08 10.85
C LEU A 88 2.62 21.53 10.93
N MET A 89 1.68 20.63 10.72
CA MET A 89 0.25 20.95 10.75
C MET A 89 -0.53 19.90 11.52
N TYR A 90 -1.54 20.30 12.29
CA TYR A 90 -2.35 19.37 13.07
C TYR A 90 -3.75 19.92 13.34
N PRO A 91 -4.76 19.05 13.49
CA PRO A 91 -6.10 19.45 13.89
C PRO A 91 -6.14 19.83 15.38
N ASN A 92 -6.98 20.81 15.70
CA ASN A 92 -7.17 21.30 17.07
C ASN A 92 -8.09 20.34 17.85
N LEU A 93 -7.51 19.25 18.37
CA LEU A 93 -8.20 18.17 19.08
C LEU A 93 -7.57 17.94 20.46
N ASN A 94 -8.36 17.45 21.42
CA ASN A 94 -7.95 17.30 22.82
C ASN A 94 -7.42 15.89 23.20
N PHE A 95 -7.38 14.97 22.23
CA PHE A 95 -6.90 13.59 22.41
C PHE A 95 -5.58 13.34 21.67
N LYS A 96 -4.97 12.17 21.92
CA LYS A 96 -3.70 11.79 21.29
C LYS A 96 -3.87 11.51 19.80
N LEU A 97 -3.00 12.11 18.99
CA LEU A 97 -2.96 11.90 17.53
C LEU A 97 -1.75 11.06 17.12
N SER A 98 -1.86 10.38 15.99
CA SER A 98 -0.75 9.73 15.28
C SER A 98 -0.08 10.72 14.33
N THR A 99 1.15 10.44 13.89
CA THR A 99 1.89 11.34 13.00
C THR A 99 2.03 10.75 11.60
N VAL A 100 1.79 11.54 10.55
CA VAL A 100 2.15 11.23 9.17
C VAL A 100 3.29 12.15 8.75
N VAL A 101 4.37 11.56 8.24
CA VAL A 101 5.43 12.27 7.54
C VAL A 101 5.13 12.16 6.04
N SER A 102 4.94 13.29 5.36
CA SER A 102 4.56 13.34 3.94
C SER A 102 5.67 13.99 3.13
N ASP A 103 6.35 13.18 2.32
CA ASP A 103 7.36 13.64 1.38
C ASP A 103 6.66 14.02 0.06
N HIS A 104 6.74 15.30 -0.33
CA HIS A 104 5.99 15.82 -1.48
C HIS A 104 6.62 15.43 -2.83
N GLY A 105 5.77 15.38 -3.87
CA GLY A 105 6.20 15.17 -5.26
C GLY A 105 6.88 16.40 -5.88
N THR A 106 7.23 16.32 -7.16
CA THR A 106 7.86 17.44 -7.87
C THR A 106 6.92 18.63 -8.00
N THR A 107 7.36 19.81 -7.59
CA THR A 107 6.58 21.06 -7.62
C THR A 107 7.07 21.95 -8.75
N ASP A 108 6.21 22.87 -9.19
CA ASP A 108 6.44 23.76 -10.34
C ASP A 108 7.18 25.05 -10.00
N SER A 109 7.51 25.29 -8.74
CA SER A 109 8.45 26.34 -8.32
C SER A 109 9.01 26.06 -6.95
N ARG A 110 10.14 26.69 -6.62
CA ARG A 110 10.72 26.63 -5.26
C ARG A 110 9.73 27.02 -4.17
N GLU A 111 8.78 27.91 -4.44
CA GLU A 111 7.81 28.40 -3.45
C GLU A 111 6.54 27.55 -3.34
N ASN A 112 6.32 26.61 -4.26
CA ASN A 112 5.13 25.75 -4.26
C ASN A 112 5.34 24.52 -3.39
N VAL A 113 5.63 24.75 -2.11
CA VAL A 113 6.02 23.73 -1.13
C VAL A 113 5.01 23.63 0.03
N PRO A 114 5.01 22.52 0.79
CA PRO A 114 4.11 22.34 1.92
C PRO A 114 4.13 23.49 2.94
N SER A 115 5.29 24.05 3.29
CA SER A 115 5.37 25.14 4.28
C SER A 115 4.72 26.46 3.85
N ASN A 116 4.41 26.59 2.55
CA ASN A 116 3.66 27.70 1.97
C ASN A 116 2.19 27.31 1.66
N PHE A 117 1.74 26.13 2.10
CA PHE A 117 0.41 25.56 1.82
C PHE A 117 0.10 25.40 0.34
N LYS A 118 1.11 25.05 -0.44
CA LYS A 118 1.02 24.85 -1.88
C LYS A 118 1.58 23.48 -2.24
N GLY A 119 1.24 23.01 -3.44
CA GLY A 119 1.74 21.77 -4.01
C GLY A 119 1.88 21.88 -5.52
N ALA A 120 2.03 20.73 -6.17
CA ALA A 120 2.34 20.67 -7.60
C ALA A 120 1.11 20.89 -8.49
N LEU A 121 1.29 21.70 -9.54
CA LEU A 121 0.34 21.87 -10.65
C LEU A 121 -1.11 22.11 -10.15
N THR A 122 -2.08 21.45 -10.78
CA THR A 122 -3.51 21.50 -10.46
C THR A 122 -3.93 20.50 -9.39
N ALA A 123 -3.00 19.73 -8.81
CA ALA A 123 -3.32 18.84 -7.68
C ALA A 123 -3.39 19.61 -6.35
N GLY A 124 -2.64 20.70 -6.24
CA GLY A 124 -2.63 21.56 -5.06
C GLY A 124 -2.05 20.87 -3.82
N PHE A 125 -2.45 21.34 -2.64
CA PHE A 125 -1.95 20.90 -1.33
C PHE A 125 -2.77 19.72 -0.74
N VAL A 126 -3.40 18.92 -1.60
CA VAL A 126 -4.44 17.96 -1.18
C VAL A 126 -3.91 16.75 -0.41
N VAL A 127 -2.72 16.26 -0.75
CA VAL A 127 -2.13 15.08 -0.13
C VAL A 127 -1.91 15.32 1.36
N GLU A 128 -1.15 16.36 1.68
CA GLU A 128 -0.85 16.81 3.03
C GLU A 128 -2.13 17.17 3.80
N LEU A 129 -3.01 17.96 3.19
CA LEU A 129 -4.26 18.40 3.82
C LEU A 129 -5.15 17.22 4.21
N SER A 130 -5.23 16.18 3.37
CA SER A 130 -6.07 15.01 3.63
C SER A 130 -5.73 14.31 4.94
N TYR A 131 -4.44 14.18 5.28
CA TYR A 131 -4.00 13.52 6.51
C TYR A 131 -4.39 14.34 7.74
N VAL A 132 -4.20 15.66 7.69
CA VAL A 132 -4.56 16.53 8.82
C VAL A 132 -6.07 16.50 9.06
N LEU A 133 -6.88 16.53 7.99
CA LEU A 133 -8.34 16.39 8.07
C LEU A 133 -8.77 15.04 8.65
N ASN A 134 -8.02 13.96 8.36
CA ASN A 134 -8.26 12.62 8.92
C ASN A 134 -7.79 12.44 10.38
N GLY A 135 -7.30 13.50 11.03
CA GLY A 135 -6.92 13.45 12.44
C GLY A 135 -5.45 13.15 12.70
N TYR A 136 -4.55 13.40 11.74
CA TYR A 136 -3.12 13.20 11.92
C TYR A 136 -2.39 14.51 12.22
N ILE A 137 -1.30 14.40 12.98
CA ILE A 137 -0.24 15.41 12.94
C ILE A 137 0.54 15.18 11.64
N LEU A 138 0.63 16.20 10.80
CA LEU A 138 1.40 16.17 9.57
C LEU A 138 2.77 16.81 9.80
N MET A 139 3.81 16.13 9.32
CA MET A 139 5.14 16.66 9.13
C MET A 139 5.51 16.55 7.64
N ALA A 140 5.69 17.66 6.94
CA ALA A 140 6.05 17.64 5.52
C ALA A 140 7.29 18.53 5.28
N PRO A 141 8.49 17.96 5.07
CA PRO A 141 9.67 18.74 4.72
C PRO A 141 9.51 19.37 3.33
N ASP A 142 10.08 20.55 3.10
CA ASP A 142 10.11 21.16 1.75
C ASP A 142 11.29 20.65 0.89
N TYR A 143 12.24 19.92 1.50
CA TYR A 143 13.57 19.57 0.98
C TYR A 143 14.60 20.72 0.98
N VAL A 144 15.87 20.36 0.77
CA VAL A 144 16.99 21.30 0.63
C VAL A 144 16.78 22.19 -0.60
N GLY A 145 17.12 23.48 -0.51
CA GLY A 145 17.03 24.44 -1.60
C GLY A 145 15.61 24.89 -1.98
N MET A 146 14.58 24.32 -1.35
CA MET A 146 13.18 24.62 -1.62
C MET A 146 12.59 25.58 -0.58
N GLY A 147 11.46 26.21 -0.92
CA GLY A 147 10.85 27.27 -0.14
C GLY A 147 11.85 28.40 0.12
N SER A 148 11.92 28.83 1.39
CA SER A 148 12.94 29.79 1.85
C SER A 148 14.21 29.10 2.36
N GLY A 149 14.43 27.83 2.00
CA GLY A 149 15.67 27.09 2.27
C GLY A 149 16.86 27.61 1.46
N GLU A 150 18.05 27.30 1.96
CA GLU A 150 19.33 27.69 1.36
C GLU A 150 19.77 26.67 0.29
N GLY A 151 20.40 27.17 -0.77
CA GLY A 151 20.93 26.34 -1.86
C GLY A 151 19.96 26.14 -3.03
N VAL A 152 20.27 25.14 -3.86
CA VAL A 152 19.45 24.71 -5.00
C VAL A 152 18.98 23.29 -4.73
N HIS A 153 17.75 22.96 -5.09
CA HIS A 153 17.17 21.66 -4.84
C HIS A 153 17.92 20.51 -5.54
N PRO A 154 18.52 19.57 -4.80
CA PRO A 154 19.15 18.37 -5.37
C PRO A 154 18.05 17.36 -5.75
N TYR A 155 17.40 17.60 -6.89
CA TYR A 155 16.27 16.81 -7.37
C TYR A 155 16.58 15.31 -7.48
N VAL A 156 15.77 14.47 -6.83
CA VAL A 156 15.89 12.99 -6.78
C VAL A 156 17.26 12.55 -6.26
N ASP A 157 17.79 13.24 -5.25
CA ASP A 157 19.02 12.85 -4.56
C ASP A 157 18.72 12.18 -3.21
N SER A 158 18.92 10.87 -3.17
CA SER A 158 18.54 10.02 -2.03
C SER A 158 19.12 10.49 -0.68
N ALA A 159 20.35 10.99 -0.65
CA ALA A 159 20.98 11.40 0.60
C ALA A 159 20.36 12.67 1.17
N THR A 160 20.14 13.68 0.32
CA THR A 160 19.57 14.97 0.76
C THR A 160 18.08 14.89 1.05
N GLU A 161 17.32 14.10 0.29
CA GLU A 161 15.90 13.84 0.57
C GLU A 161 15.73 13.13 1.91
N ALA A 162 16.44 12.01 2.14
CA ALA A 162 16.38 11.30 3.41
C ALA A 162 16.83 12.17 4.60
N GLY A 163 17.91 12.95 4.41
CA GLY A 163 18.42 13.87 5.41
C GLY A 163 17.38 14.93 5.80
N ALA A 164 16.80 15.61 4.81
CA ALA A 164 15.77 16.61 5.04
C ALA A 164 14.58 16.03 5.80
N THR A 165 14.07 14.85 5.43
CA THR A 165 12.95 14.21 6.12
C THR A 165 13.28 13.85 7.57
N ILE A 166 14.41 13.21 7.84
CA ILE A 166 14.80 12.78 9.20
C ILE A 166 15.07 13.99 10.11
N ASP A 167 15.80 14.98 9.60
CA ASP A 167 16.15 16.19 10.33
C ASP A 167 14.91 17.05 10.59
N PHE A 168 13.99 17.13 9.62
CA PHE A 168 12.73 17.83 9.81
C PHE A 168 11.87 17.19 10.90
N VAL A 169 11.73 15.87 10.91
CA VAL A 169 11.00 15.16 11.98
C VAL A 169 11.61 15.47 13.35
N THR A 170 12.95 15.52 13.42
CA THR A 170 13.66 15.88 14.64
C THR A 170 13.32 17.30 15.11
N ALA A 171 13.34 18.29 14.21
CA ALA A 171 13.00 19.68 14.52
C ALA A 171 11.51 19.86 14.86
N ALA A 172 10.62 19.22 14.11
CA ALA A 172 9.17 19.26 14.31
C ALA A 172 8.77 18.65 15.66
N ASN A 173 9.46 17.59 16.10
CA ASN A 173 9.27 17.02 17.43
C ASN A 173 9.61 18.00 18.56
N LYS A 174 10.65 18.84 18.38
CA LYS A 174 10.96 19.92 19.35
C LYS A 174 9.80 20.93 19.42
N VAL A 175 9.22 21.31 18.28
CA VAL A 175 8.07 22.23 18.24
C VAL A 175 6.82 21.62 18.88
N LEU A 176 6.49 20.36 18.57
CA LEU A 176 5.35 19.68 19.19
C LEU A 176 5.47 19.58 20.72
N ALA A 177 6.68 19.32 21.22
CA ALA A 177 6.95 19.32 22.66
C ALA A 177 6.76 20.71 23.29
N GLN A 178 7.22 21.77 22.63
CA GLN A 178 7.01 23.16 23.07
C GLN A 178 5.52 23.55 23.09
N GLN A 179 4.75 23.07 22.12
CA GLN A 179 3.30 23.30 22.04
C GLN A 179 2.48 22.39 22.97
N GLY A 180 3.10 21.44 23.66
CA GLY A 180 2.41 20.51 24.57
C GLY A 180 1.42 19.57 23.87
N ILE A 181 1.64 19.26 22.59
CA ILE A 181 0.71 18.44 21.81
C ILE A 181 0.76 16.98 22.27
N LYS A 182 -0.41 16.44 22.61
CA LYS A 182 -0.57 15.03 22.98
C LYS A 182 -0.54 14.18 21.71
N ARG A 183 0.41 13.24 21.63
CA ARG A 183 0.50 12.29 20.51
C ARG A 183 0.90 10.89 20.96
N TYR A 184 0.64 9.93 20.09
CA TYR A 184 1.31 8.63 20.15
C TYR A 184 2.73 8.76 19.61
N ASP A 185 3.64 7.92 20.10
CA ASP A 185 4.96 7.79 19.50
C ASP A 185 4.91 6.80 18.33
N GLU A 186 4.11 7.15 17.32
CA GLU A 186 3.94 6.38 16.09
C GLU A 186 3.95 7.30 14.88
N TYR A 187 4.63 6.85 13.83
CA TYR A 187 4.79 7.58 12.58
C TYR A 187 4.38 6.69 11.40
N PHE A 188 3.71 7.31 10.46
CA PHE A 188 3.43 6.79 9.13
C PHE A 188 4.23 7.60 8.12
N LEU A 189 4.66 6.96 7.03
CA LEU A 189 5.40 7.64 5.96
C LEU A 189 4.61 7.59 4.67
N ALA A 190 4.44 8.72 4.01
CA ALA A 190 3.79 8.83 2.71
C ALA A 190 4.70 9.56 1.72
N GLY A 191 4.61 9.17 0.45
CA GLY A 191 5.26 9.92 -0.62
C GLY A 191 4.72 9.55 -2.00
N TYR A 192 4.68 10.52 -2.91
CA TYR A 192 4.20 10.34 -4.28
C TYR A 192 5.20 10.89 -5.30
N SER A 193 5.42 10.20 -6.42
CA SER A 193 6.37 10.63 -7.45
C SER A 193 7.79 10.79 -6.87
N GLN A 194 8.42 11.96 -7.00
CA GLN A 194 9.66 12.30 -6.27
C GLN A 194 9.55 11.99 -4.76
N GLY A 195 8.41 12.31 -4.14
CA GLY A 195 8.19 12.04 -2.72
C GLY A 195 8.21 10.56 -2.36
N ALA A 196 7.83 9.68 -3.29
CA ALA A 196 7.95 8.23 -3.07
C ALA A 196 9.42 7.78 -3.09
N HIS A 197 10.26 8.41 -3.91
CA HIS A 197 11.71 8.21 -3.88
C HIS A 197 12.34 8.76 -2.58
N ALA A 198 11.92 9.95 -2.12
CA ALA A 198 12.34 10.53 -0.85
C ALA A 198 11.93 9.65 0.36
N ALA A 199 10.69 9.15 0.37
CA ALA A 199 10.20 8.25 1.40
C ALA A 199 11.00 6.93 1.43
N MET A 200 11.26 6.31 0.27
CA MET A 200 12.07 5.09 0.20
C MET A 200 13.53 5.36 0.61
N SER A 201 14.09 6.51 0.21
CA SER A 201 15.41 6.98 0.65
C SER A 201 15.49 7.08 2.17
N THR A 202 14.47 7.66 2.80
CA THR A 202 14.35 7.77 4.25
C THR A 202 14.38 6.39 4.92
N LEU A 203 13.58 5.43 4.44
CA LEU A 203 13.58 4.07 4.98
C LEU A 203 14.94 3.37 4.81
N LYS A 204 15.55 3.48 3.63
CA LYS A 204 16.87 2.90 3.33
C LYS A 204 17.97 3.49 4.21
N SER A 205 17.93 4.80 4.42
CA SER A 205 18.87 5.54 5.27
C SER A 205 18.75 5.07 6.72
N LEU A 206 17.52 5.04 7.27
CA LEU A 206 17.25 4.56 8.64
C LEU A 206 17.61 3.08 8.83
N ASN A 207 17.45 2.25 7.81
CA ASN A 207 17.90 0.85 7.88
C ASN A 207 19.43 0.73 7.97
N SER A 208 20.16 1.66 7.36
CA SER A 208 21.62 1.69 7.38
C SER A 208 22.16 2.33 8.67
N SER A 209 21.54 3.40 9.15
CA SER A 209 21.90 4.11 10.39
C SER A 209 20.70 4.91 10.92
N ASN A 210 20.30 4.66 12.17
CA ASN A 210 19.16 5.32 12.81
C ASN A 210 19.49 5.87 14.21
N PRO A 211 20.32 6.92 14.31
CA PRO A 211 20.70 7.50 15.60
C PRO A 211 19.53 8.18 16.32
N THR A 212 18.48 8.58 15.58
CA THR A 212 17.27 9.22 16.13
C THR A 212 16.25 8.19 16.64
N ASN A 213 16.46 6.90 16.39
CA ASN A 213 15.50 5.82 16.64
C ASN A 213 14.11 6.08 16.00
N LEU A 214 14.07 6.85 14.90
CA LEU A 214 12.85 7.13 14.15
C LEU A 214 12.38 5.84 13.47
N LYS A 215 11.15 5.41 13.76
CA LYS A 215 10.56 4.20 13.20
C LYS A 215 9.19 4.50 12.62
N PHE A 216 8.96 3.97 11.42
CA PHE A 216 7.66 4.05 10.76
C PHE A 216 6.90 2.74 10.97
N LYS A 217 5.65 2.86 11.40
CA LYS A 217 4.72 1.74 11.57
C LYS A 217 4.28 1.17 10.23
N TYR A 218 4.10 2.05 9.24
CA TYR A 218 3.76 1.69 7.87
C TYR A 218 4.20 2.80 6.92
N ALA A 219 4.54 2.44 5.68
CA ALA A 219 4.81 3.38 4.60
C ALA A 219 3.86 3.17 3.41
N TYR A 220 3.41 4.24 2.78
CA TYR A 220 2.57 4.18 1.58
C TYR A 220 3.17 5.08 0.49
N MET A 221 3.67 4.48 -0.57
CA MET A 221 4.42 5.16 -1.62
C MET A 221 3.67 5.05 -2.94
N GLY A 222 3.71 6.10 -3.75
CA GLY A 222 2.96 6.19 -5.00
C GLY A 222 3.78 6.56 -6.21
N ASP A 223 3.71 5.77 -7.29
CA ASP A 223 4.34 6.06 -8.59
C ASP A 223 5.78 6.60 -8.46
N GLY A 224 6.60 5.94 -7.64
CA GLY A 224 7.97 6.39 -7.32
C GLY A 224 9.04 5.85 -8.27
N PRO A 225 10.06 6.64 -8.64
CA PRO A 225 11.18 6.20 -9.47
C PRO A 225 12.23 5.42 -8.64
N TYR A 226 11.86 4.28 -8.07
CA TYR A 226 12.71 3.55 -7.12
C TYR A 226 13.98 2.97 -7.77
N ASP A 227 13.85 2.37 -8.96
CA ASP A 227 14.97 1.95 -9.82
C ASP A 227 15.24 3.06 -10.86
N PHE A 228 15.87 4.12 -10.37
CA PHE A 228 16.00 5.36 -11.11
C PHE A 228 16.93 5.21 -12.32
N SER A 229 18.10 4.60 -12.11
CA SER A 229 19.09 4.39 -13.17
C SER A 229 18.71 3.27 -14.16
N GLY A 230 17.85 2.35 -13.73
CA GLY A 230 17.40 1.20 -14.51
C GLY A 230 16.07 1.46 -15.21
N VAL A 231 14.96 1.10 -14.56
CA VAL A 231 13.61 1.20 -15.14
C VAL A 231 13.28 2.64 -15.56
N THR A 232 13.47 3.62 -14.67
CA THR A 232 13.05 5.00 -14.98
C THR A 232 13.83 5.55 -16.18
N LEU A 233 15.16 5.44 -16.18
CA LEU A 233 15.97 5.92 -17.30
C LEU A 233 15.75 5.09 -18.59
N ASN A 234 15.91 3.77 -18.53
CA ASN A 234 15.93 2.96 -19.76
C ASN A 234 14.52 2.82 -20.35
N LYS A 235 13.56 2.28 -19.58
CA LYS A 235 12.19 2.05 -20.06
C LYS A 235 11.36 3.32 -20.14
N GLY A 236 11.54 4.22 -19.17
CA GLY A 236 10.75 5.46 -19.09
C GLY A 236 11.18 6.52 -20.09
N VAL A 237 12.49 6.66 -20.30
CA VAL A 237 13.06 7.74 -21.11
C VAL A 237 13.67 7.23 -22.41
N LEU A 238 14.69 6.37 -22.35
CA LEU A 238 15.53 6.07 -23.52
C LEU A 238 14.80 5.21 -24.58
N GLU A 239 14.02 4.23 -24.16
CA GLU A 239 13.24 3.35 -25.06
C GLU A 239 12.01 4.04 -25.66
N LYS A 240 11.63 5.22 -25.14
CA LYS A 240 10.49 6.00 -25.60
C LYS A 240 10.93 7.28 -26.28
N ASP A 241 10.10 7.82 -27.16
CA ASP A 241 10.30 9.17 -27.70
C ASP A 241 9.56 10.23 -26.87
N PHE A 242 8.33 9.90 -26.50
CA PHE A 242 7.46 10.78 -25.71
C PHE A 242 7.78 10.66 -24.21
N TYR A 243 8.05 11.79 -23.57
CA TYR A 243 8.15 11.92 -22.12
C TYR A 243 7.46 13.22 -21.70
N PRO A 244 6.35 13.18 -20.93
CA PRO A 244 5.49 14.35 -20.74
C PRO A 244 6.14 15.47 -19.91
N PHE A 245 7.16 15.15 -19.10
CA PHE A 245 7.79 16.09 -18.16
C PHE A 245 9.32 16.18 -18.36
N THR A 246 9.79 16.49 -19.56
CA THR A 246 11.24 16.52 -19.87
C THR A 246 12.05 17.52 -19.07
N SER A 247 11.41 18.55 -18.50
CA SER A 247 12.00 19.43 -17.49
C SER A 247 12.65 18.65 -16.33
N PHE A 248 12.10 17.49 -15.97
CA PHE A 248 12.67 16.62 -14.93
C PHE A 248 14.06 16.15 -15.30
N LEU A 249 14.29 15.78 -16.56
CA LEU A 249 15.59 15.32 -17.03
C LEU A 249 16.65 16.43 -16.94
N ALA A 250 16.25 17.68 -17.19
CA ALA A 250 17.12 18.83 -17.01
C ALA A 250 17.47 19.07 -15.53
N ASN A 251 16.53 18.91 -14.61
CA ASN A 251 16.78 18.98 -13.17
C ASN A 251 17.72 17.86 -12.70
N VAL A 252 17.51 16.62 -13.15
CA VAL A 252 18.42 15.49 -12.85
C VAL A 252 19.83 15.78 -13.36
N LEU A 253 19.95 16.30 -14.59
CA LEU A 253 21.24 16.70 -15.15
C LEU A 253 21.92 17.76 -14.28
N HIS A 254 21.16 18.75 -13.78
CA HIS A 254 21.67 19.79 -12.90
C HIS A 254 22.14 19.21 -11.56
N THR A 255 21.34 18.35 -10.92
CA THR A 255 21.73 17.60 -9.70
C THR A 255 23.02 16.81 -9.92
N CYS A 256 23.16 16.12 -11.05
CA CYS A 256 24.37 15.36 -11.36
C CYS A 256 25.62 16.25 -11.48
N ASN A 257 25.48 17.39 -12.15
CA ASN A 257 26.57 18.35 -12.27
C ASN A 257 26.97 18.97 -10.92
N ASN A 258 26.02 19.16 -10.00
CA ASN A 258 26.28 19.72 -8.67
C ASN A 258 26.85 18.69 -7.68
N THR A 259 26.50 17.42 -7.86
CA THR A 259 27.01 16.27 -7.07
C THR A 259 28.35 15.72 -7.55
N GLY A 260 28.99 16.39 -8.52
CA GLY A 260 30.34 16.05 -9.00
C GLY A 260 30.40 15.15 -10.24
N TYR A 261 29.26 14.71 -10.78
CA TYR A 261 29.16 13.96 -12.02
C TYR A 261 29.01 14.91 -13.20
N LYS A 262 30.09 15.63 -13.54
CA LYS A 262 30.08 16.60 -14.65
C LYS A 262 29.70 15.92 -15.97
N THR A 263 28.61 16.37 -16.59
CA THR A 263 28.09 15.80 -17.85
C THR A 263 28.59 16.52 -19.10
N TYR A 264 29.32 17.62 -18.92
CA TYR A 264 29.97 18.42 -19.95
C TYR A 264 31.38 18.82 -19.51
N ASN A 265 32.25 19.17 -20.46
CA ASN A 265 33.63 19.58 -20.15
C ASN A 265 33.75 21.08 -19.93
N ASN A 266 33.22 21.88 -20.86
CA ASN A 266 33.38 23.33 -20.85
C ASN A 266 32.04 24.05 -20.64
N SER A 267 31.00 23.62 -21.36
CA SER A 267 29.70 24.31 -21.36
C SER A 267 28.53 23.34 -21.41
N ILE A 268 27.43 23.72 -20.76
CA ILE A 268 26.16 22.99 -20.81
C ILE A 268 25.60 22.88 -22.23
N SER A 269 26.02 23.74 -23.17
CA SER A 269 25.68 23.66 -24.60
C SER A 269 26.24 22.41 -25.30
N GLU A 270 27.16 21.68 -24.68
CA GLU A 270 27.58 20.35 -25.14
C GLU A 270 26.47 19.30 -24.93
N VAL A 271 25.53 19.56 -24.00
CA VAL A 271 24.50 18.62 -23.56
C VAL A 271 23.09 19.10 -23.87
N ILE A 272 22.75 20.36 -23.55
CA ILE A 272 21.44 20.96 -23.82
C ILE A 272 21.44 21.59 -25.21
N SER A 273 20.41 21.29 -26.00
CA SER A 273 20.21 21.84 -27.35
C SER A 273 20.10 23.37 -27.32
N ALA A 274 20.61 24.04 -28.36
CA ALA A 274 20.61 25.50 -28.47
C ALA A 274 19.23 26.14 -28.25
N GLU A 275 18.16 25.54 -28.79
CA GLU A 275 16.77 25.99 -28.64
C GLU A 275 16.29 26.03 -27.17
N TYR A 276 16.90 25.23 -26.29
CA TYR A 276 16.47 25.07 -24.89
C TYR A 276 17.48 25.63 -23.88
N LEU A 277 18.59 26.24 -24.32
CA LEU A 277 19.62 26.77 -23.40
C LEU A 277 19.10 27.89 -22.52
N ASP A 278 18.40 28.88 -23.08
CA ASP A 278 17.84 29.99 -22.31
C ASP A 278 16.76 29.50 -21.33
N LYS A 279 15.95 28.53 -21.77
CA LYS A 279 14.95 27.89 -20.90
C LYS A 279 15.62 27.11 -19.75
N TYR A 280 16.66 26.34 -20.03
CA TYR A 280 17.44 25.65 -19.00
C TYR A 280 18.03 26.62 -17.98
N ASN A 281 18.66 27.71 -18.46
CA ASN A 281 19.24 28.72 -17.59
C ASN A 281 18.18 29.40 -16.72
N TYR A 282 17.06 29.81 -17.30
CA TYR A 282 15.98 30.47 -16.56
C TYR A 282 15.28 29.52 -15.58
N HIS A 283 14.87 28.34 -16.02
CA HIS A 283 14.03 27.46 -15.21
C HIS A 283 14.82 26.62 -14.21
N VAL A 284 16.06 26.20 -14.55
CA VAL A 284 16.86 25.26 -13.75
C VAL A 284 18.01 25.96 -13.03
N VAL A 285 18.86 26.70 -13.74
CA VAL A 285 20.06 27.33 -13.13
C VAL A 285 19.69 28.48 -12.21
N GLN A 286 18.72 29.31 -12.63
CA GLN A 286 18.17 30.40 -11.81
C GLN A 286 17.04 29.94 -10.88
N ASP A 287 16.67 28.65 -10.94
CA ASP A 287 15.66 28.03 -10.06
C ASP A 287 14.28 28.71 -10.11
N ASN A 288 13.88 29.26 -11.27
CA ASN A 288 12.53 29.81 -11.46
C ASN A 288 11.45 28.71 -11.60
N GLY A 289 11.84 27.44 -11.62
CA GLY A 289 10.94 26.29 -11.67
C GLY A 289 10.23 26.11 -13.01
N GLY A 290 9.13 25.37 -13.01
CA GLY A 290 8.28 25.08 -14.15
C GLY A 290 8.45 23.66 -14.64
N LEU A 291 7.33 22.94 -14.81
CA LEU A 291 7.36 21.52 -15.22
C LEU A 291 7.10 21.31 -16.72
N LEU A 292 6.54 22.31 -17.42
CA LEU A 292 6.03 22.16 -18.78
C LEU A 292 6.79 22.95 -19.86
N TRP A 293 7.96 23.52 -19.53
CA TRP A 293 8.74 24.35 -20.47
C TRP A 293 9.56 23.53 -21.50
N GLY A 294 9.83 22.26 -21.18
CA GLY A 294 10.59 21.34 -22.01
C GLY A 294 9.75 20.75 -23.15
N PRO A 295 10.40 20.17 -24.19
CA PRO A 295 9.67 19.52 -25.27
C PRO A 295 9.07 18.19 -24.81
N VAL A 296 7.92 17.76 -25.35
CA VAL A 296 7.38 16.42 -25.04
C VAL A 296 8.19 15.27 -25.65
N ILE A 297 9.06 15.57 -26.61
CA ILE A 297 10.04 14.61 -27.16
C ILE A 297 11.39 14.91 -26.51
N TRP A 298 11.85 14.03 -25.61
CA TRP A 298 13.03 14.28 -24.79
C TRP A 298 14.30 14.48 -25.61
N ARG A 299 14.42 13.79 -26.75
CA ARG A 299 15.56 13.93 -27.68
C ARG A 299 15.72 15.33 -28.25
N LYS A 300 14.68 16.18 -28.24
CA LYS A 300 14.81 17.59 -28.65
C LYS A 300 15.52 18.46 -27.62
N LEU A 301 15.44 18.09 -26.33
CA LEU A 301 16.05 18.84 -25.23
C LEU A 301 17.58 18.76 -25.24
N PHE A 302 18.15 17.69 -25.78
CA PHE A 302 19.57 17.39 -25.71
C PHE A 302 20.28 17.36 -27.07
N THR A 303 21.59 17.58 -27.08
CA THR A 303 22.41 17.46 -28.28
C THR A 303 22.50 16.01 -28.75
N GLN A 304 22.66 15.80 -30.06
CA GLN A 304 22.78 14.45 -30.63
C GLN A 304 23.96 13.66 -30.03
N SER A 305 25.07 14.34 -29.74
CA SER A 305 26.24 13.72 -29.10
C SER A 305 25.89 13.16 -27.73
N PHE A 306 25.20 13.95 -26.91
CA PHE A 306 24.76 13.49 -25.58
C PHE A 306 23.76 12.35 -25.68
N ILE A 307 22.77 12.43 -26.58
CA ILE A 307 21.78 11.36 -26.81
C ILE A 307 22.49 10.05 -27.18
N ASN A 308 23.44 10.10 -28.10
CA ASN A 308 24.18 8.92 -28.53
C ASN A 308 25.01 8.32 -27.38
N ASP A 309 25.68 9.15 -26.60
CA ASP A 309 26.49 8.71 -25.46
C ASP A 309 25.62 8.12 -24.34
N VAL A 310 24.61 8.84 -23.85
CA VAL A 310 23.73 8.32 -22.79
C VAL A 310 23.00 7.06 -23.21
N THR A 311 22.66 6.90 -24.50
CA THR A 311 21.99 5.69 -24.98
C THR A 311 22.92 4.48 -24.99
N ASN A 312 24.15 4.63 -25.51
CA ASN A 312 25.02 3.50 -25.85
C ASN A 312 26.19 3.26 -24.87
N ASN A 313 26.53 4.24 -24.02
CA ASN A 313 27.66 4.16 -23.11
C ASN A 313 27.19 3.95 -21.65
N PRO A 314 27.34 2.76 -21.06
CA PRO A 314 26.97 2.52 -19.67
C PRO A 314 27.79 3.34 -18.68
N ASN A 315 28.96 3.85 -19.08
CA ASN A 315 29.82 4.70 -18.26
C ASN A 315 29.55 6.20 -18.42
N ASN A 316 28.51 6.60 -19.17
CA ASN A 316 28.08 7.99 -19.24
C ASN A 316 27.84 8.57 -17.83
N ASN A 317 28.27 9.83 -17.60
CA ASN A 317 28.24 10.41 -16.26
C ASN A 317 26.82 10.62 -15.69
N LEU A 318 25.79 10.81 -16.53
CA LEU A 318 24.40 10.82 -16.06
C LEU A 318 24.00 9.44 -15.51
N ARG A 319 24.32 8.36 -16.22
CA ARG A 319 24.06 6.99 -15.73
C ARG A 319 24.79 6.69 -14.42
N ARG A 320 26.07 7.06 -14.35
CA ARG A 320 26.89 6.89 -13.13
C ARG A 320 26.34 7.69 -11.95
N CYS A 321 25.81 8.89 -12.20
CA CYS A 321 25.17 9.73 -11.19
C CYS A 321 23.84 9.17 -10.69
N MET A 322 23.00 8.65 -11.59
CA MET A 322 21.69 8.10 -11.22
C MET A 322 21.82 6.80 -10.43
N LYS A 323 22.87 6.00 -10.66
CA LYS A 323 23.05 4.70 -10.00
C LYS A 323 23.05 4.75 -8.46
N PRO A 324 23.83 5.62 -7.78
CA PRO A 324 23.79 5.72 -6.32
C PRO A 324 22.47 6.29 -5.77
N LYS A 325 21.61 6.83 -6.64
CA LYS A 325 20.26 7.31 -6.28
C LYS A 325 19.22 6.19 -6.37
N ASP A 326 19.55 4.96 -6.79
CA ASP A 326 18.60 3.84 -6.71
C ASP A 326 18.23 3.52 -5.24
N VAL A 327 16.93 3.32 -4.95
CA VAL A 327 16.41 3.12 -3.60
C VAL A 327 15.63 1.81 -3.40
N TYR A 328 15.58 0.95 -4.41
CA TYR A 328 14.82 -0.30 -4.36
C TYR A 328 15.59 -1.49 -3.74
N ASP A 329 16.90 -1.60 -3.98
CA ASP A 329 17.68 -2.81 -3.68
C ASP A 329 18.29 -2.77 -2.28
N TRP A 330 17.52 -3.22 -1.29
CA TRP A 330 17.96 -3.41 0.10
C TRP A 330 16.94 -4.24 0.87
N TYR A 331 17.36 -4.82 2.01
CA TYR A 331 16.48 -5.61 2.87
C TYR A 331 15.52 -4.73 3.68
N ASN A 332 14.36 -4.42 3.08
CA ASN A 332 13.33 -3.60 3.71
C ASN A 332 12.49 -4.39 4.71
N LYS A 333 12.46 -3.92 5.96
CA LYS A 333 11.67 -4.52 7.06
C LYS A 333 10.45 -3.70 7.47
N THR A 334 10.29 -2.50 6.93
CA THR A 334 9.17 -1.62 7.25
C THR A 334 7.96 -2.06 6.42
N PRO A 335 6.83 -2.43 7.05
CA PRO A 335 5.60 -2.73 6.31
C PRO A 335 5.23 -1.59 5.37
N MET A 336 4.94 -1.89 4.11
CA MET A 336 4.67 -0.85 3.12
C MET A 336 3.74 -1.29 2.00
N THR A 337 3.15 -0.32 1.32
CA THR A 337 2.48 -0.49 0.03
C THR A 337 3.10 0.43 -1.02
N LEU A 338 3.45 -0.13 -2.18
CA LEU A 338 3.80 0.60 -3.40
C LEU A 338 2.57 0.64 -4.31
N GLY A 339 1.83 1.74 -4.24
CA GLY A 339 0.71 2.00 -5.13
C GLY A 339 1.18 2.53 -6.48
N HIS A 340 0.50 2.14 -7.55
CA HIS A 340 0.85 2.60 -8.89
C HIS A 340 -0.31 2.62 -9.89
N SER A 341 -0.12 3.40 -10.95
CA SER A 341 -0.92 3.32 -12.17
C SER A 341 -0.22 2.52 -13.27
N THR A 342 -0.98 1.79 -14.10
CA THR A 342 -0.44 0.94 -15.19
C THR A 342 -0.13 1.68 -16.48
N VAL A 343 -0.65 2.89 -16.66
CA VAL A 343 -0.45 3.69 -17.89
C VAL A 343 0.36 4.97 -17.62
N ASP A 344 1.04 5.02 -16.47
CA ASP A 344 1.92 6.11 -16.12
C ASP A 344 3.10 6.21 -17.11
N LEU A 345 3.17 7.35 -17.80
CA LEU A 345 4.21 7.65 -18.78
C LEU A 345 5.40 8.40 -18.17
N ALA A 346 5.25 8.99 -16.99
CA ALA A 346 6.31 9.72 -16.29
C ALA A 346 7.19 8.74 -15.50
N ILE A 347 6.56 7.84 -14.74
CA ILE A 347 7.21 6.81 -13.95
C ILE A 347 6.64 5.45 -14.35
N PRO A 348 7.39 4.61 -15.07
CA PRO A 348 6.87 3.32 -15.53
C PRO A 348 6.45 2.43 -14.34
N PRO A 349 5.31 1.72 -14.43
CA PRO A 349 4.83 0.82 -13.37
C PRO A 349 5.82 -0.29 -13.02
N GLU A 350 6.74 -0.61 -13.93
CA GLU A 350 7.78 -1.60 -13.66
C GLU A 350 8.76 -1.18 -12.56
N ASN A 351 8.79 0.10 -12.16
CA ASN A 351 9.51 0.52 -10.95
C ASN A 351 8.91 -0.19 -9.74
N THR A 352 7.58 -0.22 -9.62
CA THR A 352 6.87 -0.86 -8.52
C THR A 352 7.06 -2.37 -8.56
N SER A 353 6.83 -3.03 -9.70
CA SER A 353 6.94 -4.50 -9.78
C SER A 353 8.37 -4.96 -9.50
N LYS A 354 9.39 -4.34 -10.12
CA LYS A 354 10.79 -4.67 -9.86
C LYS A 354 11.16 -4.45 -8.39
N THR A 355 10.69 -3.36 -7.77
CA THR A 355 11.00 -3.07 -6.37
C THR A 355 10.41 -4.11 -5.43
N ILE A 356 9.14 -4.48 -5.62
CA ILE A 356 8.51 -5.54 -4.81
C ILE A 356 9.24 -6.87 -5.00
N ASP A 357 9.56 -7.25 -6.23
CA ASP A 357 10.25 -8.52 -6.50
C ASP A 357 11.63 -8.56 -5.83
N VAL A 358 12.43 -7.50 -5.96
CA VAL A 358 13.75 -7.42 -5.33
C VAL A 358 13.64 -7.42 -3.81
N GLN A 359 12.79 -6.58 -3.21
CA GLN A 359 12.70 -6.49 -1.75
C GLN A 359 12.11 -7.75 -1.11
N ARG A 360 11.09 -8.38 -1.74
CA ARG A 360 10.59 -9.68 -1.29
C ARG A 360 11.64 -10.78 -1.46
N GLY A 361 12.55 -10.67 -2.43
CA GLY A 361 13.65 -11.60 -2.64
C GLY A 361 14.66 -11.71 -1.48
N TYR A 362 14.70 -10.72 -0.58
CA TYR A 362 15.51 -10.80 0.64
C TYR A 362 14.89 -11.69 1.73
N TYR A 363 13.63 -12.06 1.60
CA TYR A 363 12.94 -12.95 2.53
C TYR A 363 13.03 -14.40 2.05
N ALA A 364 13.14 -15.34 2.99
CA ALA A 364 13.06 -16.76 2.65
C ALA A 364 11.67 -17.08 2.07
N TRP A 365 11.58 -18.10 1.20
CA TRP A 365 10.32 -18.43 0.53
C TRP A 365 9.19 -18.77 1.52
N TRP A 366 9.52 -19.33 2.69
CA TRP A 366 8.56 -19.66 3.76
C TRP A 366 8.22 -18.49 4.70
N ASP A 367 8.90 -17.34 4.60
CA ASP A 367 8.67 -16.20 5.48
C ASP A 367 7.53 -15.32 4.93
N LEU A 368 6.36 -15.43 5.56
CA LEU A 368 5.16 -14.66 5.19
C LEU A 368 5.30 -13.16 5.46
N ASN A 369 6.32 -12.71 6.19
CA ASN A 369 6.58 -11.27 6.36
C ASN A 369 6.90 -10.58 5.02
N LYS A 370 7.31 -11.31 3.98
CA LYS A 370 7.47 -10.78 2.62
C LYS A 370 6.19 -10.12 2.09
N TYR A 371 5.01 -10.56 2.55
CA TYR A 371 3.71 -9.99 2.17
C TYR A 371 3.36 -8.69 2.91
N LYS A 372 4.16 -8.28 3.91
CA LYS A 372 4.07 -6.91 4.49
C LYS A 372 4.60 -5.85 3.54
N LEU A 373 5.34 -6.25 2.49
CA LEU A 373 5.69 -5.40 1.36
C LEU A 373 4.68 -5.70 0.26
N ASP A 374 3.81 -4.76 -0.04
CA ASP A 374 2.69 -4.94 -0.98
C ASP A 374 2.80 -4.01 -2.20
N SER A 375 2.23 -4.41 -3.33
CA SER A 375 1.99 -3.54 -4.48
C SER A 375 0.51 -3.46 -4.75
N PHE A 376 0.00 -2.24 -4.94
CA PHE A 376 -1.41 -2.02 -5.19
C PHE A 376 -1.63 -1.22 -6.46
N TYR A 377 -2.64 -1.59 -7.23
CA TYR A 377 -2.97 -0.97 -8.51
C TYR A 377 -4.21 -0.09 -8.37
N TRP A 378 -4.12 1.17 -8.81
CA TRP A 378 -5.21 2.15 -8.69
C TRP A 378 -6.05 2.33 -9.96
N GLY A 379 -5.79 1.60 -11.04
CA GLY A 379 -6.43 1.83 -12.33
C GLY A 379 -5.49 2.41 -13.41
N PRO A 380 -5.91 2.43 -14.68
CA PRO A 380 -5.10 2.90 -15.80
C PRO A 380 -5.23 4.43 -15.90
N LEU A 381 -4.57 5.11 -14.97
CA LEU A 381 -4.59 6.57 -14.83
C LEU A 381 -3.28 7.20 -15.31
N GLY A 382 -3.31 8.44 -15.81
CA GLY A 382 -2.05 9.19 -15.98
C GLY A 382 -1.38 9.48 -14.63
N HIS A 383 -0.10 9.86 -14.64
CA HIS A 383 0.68 10.17 -13.43
C HIS A 383 -0.01 11.16 -12.49
N VAL A 384 -0.68 12.20 -13.01
CA VAL A 384 -1.41 13.18 -12.18
C VAL A 384 -2.76 12.61 -11.70
N GLY A 385 -3.40 11.76 -12.50
CA GLY A 385 -4.68 11.13 -12.16
C GLY A 385 -4.58 10.16 -10.97
N GLY A 386 -3.41 9.58 -10.72
CA GLY A 386 -3.15 8.67 -9.59
C GLY A 386 -3.16 9.33 -8.21
N ILE A 387 -3.11 10.67 -8.12
CA ILE A 387 -3.00 11.40 -6.84
C ILE A 387 -4.23 11.18 -5.94
N VAL A 388 -5.45 11.28 -6.47
CA VAL A 388 -6.67 11.09 -5.66
C VAL A 388 -6.79 9.63 -5.17
N PRO A 389 -6.64 8.60 -6.01
CA PRO A 389 -6.56 7.22 -5.54
C PRO A 389 -5.49 6.98 -4.49
N PHE A 390 -4.29 7.54 -4.67
CA PHE A 390 -3.20 7.47 -3.69
C PHE A 390 -3.64 8.01 -2.33
N VAL A 391 -4.22 9.23 -2.32
CA VAL A 391 -4.70 9.88 -1.09
C VAL A 391 -5.75 9.04 -0.38
N LEU A 392 -6.75 8.53 -1.11
CA LEU A 392 -7.81 7.72 -0.52
C LEU A 392 -7.26 6.41 0.03
N ALA A 393 -6.42 5.70 -0.74
CA ALA A 393 -5.87 4.41 -0.35
C ALA A 393 -4.88 4.51 0.83
N SER A 394 -4.01 5.53 0.83
CA SER A 394 -3.07 5.76 1.93
C SER A 394 -3.80 6.12 3.22
N ASN A 395 -4.83 6.99 3.17
CA ASN A 395 -5.65 7.33 4.33
C ASN A 395 -6.39 6.09 4.87
N VAL A 396 -6.97 5.25 4.00
CA VAL A 396 -7.59 3.98 4.42
C VAL A 396 -6.57 3.12 5.16
N LYS A 397 -5.39 2.91 4.60
CA LYS A 397 -4.37 2.03 5.19
C LYS A 397 -3.80 2.57 6.51
N PHE A 398 -3.57 3.88 6.62
CA PHE A 398 -3.11 4.45 7.89
C PHE A 398 -4.22 4.42 8.95
N ASN A 399 -5.47 4.70 8.57
CA ASN A 399 -6.60 4.70 9.50
C ASN A 399 -6.89 3.31 10.09
N THR A 400 -6.61 2.23 9.36
CA THR A 400 -6.68 0.89 9.93
C THR A 400 -5.52 0.62 10.90
N LEU A 401 -4.31 1.08 10.58
CA LEU A 401 -3.13 0.75 11.38
C LEU A 401 -2.87 1.64 12.60
N ARG A 402 -3.45 2.84 12.69
CA ARG A 402 -3.12 3.81 13.76
C ARG A 402 -3.56 3.40 15.16
N SER A 403 -2.84 3.88 16.17
CA SER A 403 -3.24 3.75 17.56
C SER A 403 -4.42 4.67 17.88
N GLY A 404 -5.27 4.25 18.82
CA GLY A 404 -6.55 4.93 19.11
C GLY A 404 -7.71 4.53 18.16
N GLY A 405 -7.44 3.68 17.16
CA GLY A 405 -8.46 3.10 16.29
C GLY A 405 -9.19 4.11 15.40
N LEU A 406 -10.40 3.75 14.97
CA LEU A 406 -11.24 4.59 14.10
C LEU A 406 -11.93 5.73 14.85
N LEU A 407 -11.80 5.79 16.19
CA LEU A 407 -12.40 6.85 17.02
C LEU A 407 -12.05 8.25 16.51
N ASN A 408 -10.86 8.45 15.93
CA ASN A 408 -10.47 9.73 15.34
C ASN A 408 -11.13 9.99 13.96
N GLN A 409 -11.52 8.96 13.21
CA GLN A 409 -12.25 9.11 11.93
C GLN A 409 -13.72 9.46 12.22
N TRP A 410 -14.32 8.82 13.23
CA TRP A 410 -15.72 9.03 13.60
C TRP A 410 -15.94 10.27 14.48
N ALA A 411 -15.06 10.58 15.43
CA ALA A 411 -15.16 11.79 16.27
C ALA A 411 -15.03 13.09 15.47
N ILE A 412 -14.36 13.07 14.32
CA ILE A 412 -14.18 14.22 13.42
C ILE A 412 -15.36 14.35 12.42
N LEU A 413 -15.98 13.22 12.03
CA LEU A 413 -17.16 13.21 11.16
C LEU A 413 -18.48 13.49 11.92
N THR A 414 -18.53 13.28 13.24
CA THR A 414 -19.74 13.50 14.06
C THR A 414 -19.47 14.35 15.28
N SER A 415 -19.13 15.64 15.10
CA SER A 415 -19.11 16.60 16.21
C SER A 415 -20.51 16.96 16.76
N LYS A 416 -21.47 16.03 16.71
CA LYS A 416 -22.82 16.17 17.28
C LYS A 416 -23.27 15.00 18.17
N GLN A 417 -22.47 13.97 18.43
CA GLN A 417 -22.84 12.95 19.41
C GLN A 417 -21.69 12.58 20.34
N GLN A 418 -21.74 13.13 21.57
CA GLN A 418 -21.12 12.53 22.75
C GLN A 418 -21.85 11.20 23.03
N GLY A 419 -21.24 10.09 22.67
CA GLY A 419 -21.71 8.76 23.04
C GLY A 419 -20.53 7.80 23.14
N ASN A 420 -20.38 7.15 24.29
CA ASN A 420 -19.30 6.21 24.64
C ASN A 420 -19.34 4.86 23.88
N ASN A 421 -19.96 4.79 22.71
CA ASN A 421 -20.09 3.54 21.98
C ASN A 421 -18.87 3.33 21.07
N LYS A 422 -18.04 2.36 21.41
CA LYS A 422 -17.04 1.79 20.49
C LYS A 422 -17.78 1.23 19.26
N PRO A 423 -17.35 1.52 18.02
CA PRO A 423 -17.90 0.84 16.85
C PRO A 423 -17.59 -0.65 16.91
N GLU A 424 -18.58 -1.51 16.69
CA GLU A 424 -18.46 -2.98 16.79
C GLU A 424 -17.99 -3.67 15.50
N ALA A 425 -17.89 -3.00 14.35
CA ALA A 425 -17.25 -3.57 13.16
C ALA A 425 -16.80 -2.48 12.17
N ASN A 426 -15.66 -2.67 11.53
CA ASN A 426 -15.18 -1.82 10.43
C ASN A 426 -15.30 -2.60 9.13
N ALA A 427 -15.98 -2.03 8.14
CA ALA A 427 -16.08 -2.61 6.81
C ALA A 427 -14.70 -2.90 6.17
N GLN A 428 -13.66 -2.15 6.53
CA GLN A 428 -12.29 -2.37 6.02
C GLN A 428 -11.61 -3.60 6.62
N TYR A 429 -12.12 -4.16 7.71
CA TYR A 429 -11.64 -5.41 8.30
C TYR A 429 -12.50 -6.62 7.94
N SER A 430 -13.52 -6.42 7.10
CA SER A 430 -14.30 -7.53 6.58
C SER A 430 -13.53 -8.26 5.47
N SER A 431 -14.03 -9.43 5.12
CA SER A 431 -13.48 -10.22 4.01
C SER A 431 -13.42 -9.41 2.72
N GLN A 432 -12.31 -9.51 2.01
CA GLN A 432 -12.19 -8.93 0.66
C GLN A 432 -12.96 -9.73 -0.39
N LEU A 433 -13.30 -10.99 -0.11
CA LEU A 433 -14.16 -11.84 -0.97
C LEU A 433 -15.65 -11.57 -0.76
N LYS A 434 -16.05 -11.30 0.50
CA LYS A 434 -17.42 -10.95 0.87
C LYS A 434 -17.41 -9.78 1.87
N PRO A 435 -17.26 -8.54 1.39
CA PRO A 435 -17.22 -7.37 2.24
C PRO A 435 -18.53 -7.20 3.02
N ASP A 436 -18.41 -6.80 4.28
CA ASP A 436 -19.52 -6.56 5.19
C ASP A 436 -19.50 -5.09 5.63
N LEU A 437 -20.60 -4.38 5.41
CA LEU A 437 -20.77 -2.98 5.82
C LEU A 437 -21.39 -2.84 7.22
N GLY A 438 -21.69 -3.94 7.89
CA GLY A 438 -22.43 -3.95 9.15
C GLY A 438 -23.82 -3.34 8.95
N ASP A 439 -24.19 -2.40 9.82
CA ASP A 439 -25.51 -1.75 9.78
C ASP A 439 -25.66 -0.67 8.70
N MET A 440 -24.61 -0.41 7.91
CA MET A 440 -24.63 0.62 6.87
C MET A 440 -25.21 0.08 5.56
N GLN A 441 -26.15 0.82 4.97
CA GLN A 441 -26.70 0.51 3.67
C GLN A 441 -25.91 1.22 2.57
N LEU A 442 -25.44 0.49 1.57
CA LEU A 442 -24.77 1.08 0.42
C LEU A 442 -25.79 1.74 -0.52
N VAL A 443 -25.56 3.02 -0.84
CA VAL A 443 -26.44 3.85 -1.69
C VAL A 443 -25.78 4.15 -3.03
N GLY A 444 -24.45 4.34 -3.05
CA GLY A 444 -23.72 4.66 -4.27
C GLY A 444 -22.24 4.31 -4.17
N ILE A 445 -21.60 4.21 -5.33
CA ILE A 445 -20.17 3.93 -5.47
C ILE A 445 -19.60 4.92 -6.49
N THR A 446 -18.52 5.58 -6.11
CA THR A 446 -17.71 6.38 -7.02
C THR A 446 -16.42 5.62 -7.30
N ASP A 447 -16.21 5.28 -8.57
CA ASP A 447 -15.05 4.54 -9.06
C ASP A 447 -13.93 5.51 -9.45
N PHE A 448 -12.78 5.42 -8.79
CA PHE A 448 -11.60 6.24 -9.06
C PHE A 448 -10.57 5.54 -9.95
N ASN A 449 -10.87 4.33 -10.43
CA ASN A 449 -9.95 3.53 -11.24
C ASN A 449 -10.04 3.84 -12.74
N GLN A 450 -10.52 5.03 -13.11
CA GLN A 450 -10.74 5.47 -14.49
C GLN A 450 -10.38 6.95 -14.61
N GLU A 451 -9.91 7.41 -15.78
CA GLU A 451 -9.41 8.79 -15.97
C GLU A 451 -10.36 9.88 -15.46
N LYS A 452 -11.67 9.64 -15.55
CA LYS A 452 -12.70 10.44 -14.90
C LYS A 452 -13.46 9.59 -13.91
N ALA A 453 -13.52 10.06 -12.67
CA ALA A 453 -14.28 9.38 -11.62
C ALA A 453 -15.75 9.24 -12.03
N ALA A 454 -16.32 8.05 -11.81
CA ALA A 454 -17.69 7.73 -12.22
C ALA A 454 -18.53 7.29 -11.02
N SER A 455 -19.53 8.10 -10.67
CA SER A 455 -20.48 7.81 -9.60
C SER A 455 -21.70 7.06 -10.12
N LYS A 456 -22.11 6.00 -9.43
CA LYS A 456 -23.27 5.16 -9.79
C LYS A 456 -24.06 4.80 -8.53
N SER A 457 -25.38 4.65 -8.66
CA SER A 457 -26.21 4.07 -7.59
C SER A 457 -25.84 2.62 -7.35
N ALA A 458 -25.84 2.19 -6.09
CA ALA A 458 -25.52 0.82 -5.72
C ALA A 458 -26.79 -0.05 -5.65
N THR A 459 -26.69 -1.29 -6.13
CA THR A 459 -27.70 -2.35 -5.95
C THR A 459 -27.10 -3.53 -5.17
N GLY A 460 -27.94 -4.44 -4.66
CA GLY A 460 -27.50 -5.56 -3.80
C GLY A 460 -26.38 -6.40 -4.43
N ASN A 461 -25.38 -6.77 -3.61
CA ASN A 461 -24.10 -7.44 -3.98
C ASN A 461 -23.08 -6.60 -4.79
N SER A 462 -23.22 -5.28 -4.87
CA SER A 462 -22.30 -4.45 -5.67
C SER A 462 -20.84 -4.43 -5.20
N LEU A 463 -20.51 -4.70 -3.93
CA LEU A 463 -19.11 -4.69 -3.45
C LEU A 463 -18.31 -5.94 -3.84
N THR A 464 -18.96 -7.11 -3.90
CA THR A 464 -18.29 -8.38 -4.27
C THR A 464 -17.95 -8.45 -5.75
N THR A 465 -18.63 -7.64 -6.58
CA THR A 465 -18.42 -7.56 -8.03
C THR A 465 -17.43 -6.47 -8.43
N LEU A 466 -16.97 -5.64 -7.48
CA LEU A 466 -15.93 -4.65 -7.73
C LEU A 466 -14.62 -5.32 -8.13
N LYS A 467 -13.93 -4.67 -9.07
CA LYS A 467 -12.54 -5.01 -9.39
C LYS A 467 -11.63 -4.44 -8.31
N ASP A 468 -10.39 -4.90 -8.28
CA ASP A 468 -9.38 -4.30 -7.43
C ASP A 468 -9.18 -2.83 -7.81
N GLY A 469 -9.07 -1.98 -6.79
CA GLY A 469 -9.04 -0.55 -7.00
C GLY A 469 -9.55 0.28 -5.83
N VAL A 470 -9.60 1.58 -6.06
CA VAL A 470 -9.99 2.61 -5.10
C VAL A 470 -11.38 3.14 -5.42
N TYR A 471 -12.21 3.20 -4.39
CA TYR A 471 -13.60 3.60 -4.47
C TYR A 471 -13.94 4.57 -3.34
N LEU A 472 -14.99 5.34 -3.53
CA LEU A 472 -15.64 6.09 -2.46
C LEU A 472 -17.09 5.61 -2.36
N LEU A 473 -17.43 5.03 -1.22
CA LEU A 473 -18.75 4.48 -0.96
C LEU A 473 -19.64 5.55 -0.37
N LYS A 474 -20.78 5.80 -1.02
CA LYS A 474 -21.87 6.55 -0.41
C LYS A 474 -22.75 5.59 0.36
N VAL A 475 -22.76 5.71 1.68
CA VAL A 475 -23.52 4.83 2.58
C VAL A 475 -24.54 5.62 3.39
N GLN A 476 -25.66 4.97 3.69
CA GLN A 476 -26.69 5.45 4.59
C GLN A 476 -26.53 4.72 5.92
N GLU A 477 -26.37 5.48 7.00
CA GLU A 477 -26.37 4.97 8.36
C GLU A 477 -27.46 5.71 9.14
N LYS A 478 -28.55 5.01 9.50
CA LYS A 478 -29.77 5.61 10.06
C LYS A 478 -30.33 6.69 9.11
N ALA A 479 -30.37 7.96 9.53
CA ALA A 479 -30.88 9.08 8.75
C ALA A 479 -29.78 9.93 8.08
N ASN A 480 -28.50 9.56 8.21
CA ASN A 480 -27.39 10.34 7.67
C ASN A 480 -26.68 9.62 6.51
N GLU A 481 -26.44 10.35 5.43
CA GLU A 481 -25.56 9.92 4.33
C GLU A 481 -24.10 10.26 4.66
N LYS A 482 -23.17 9.36 4.29
CA LYS A 482 -21.73 9.54 4.48
C LYS A 482 -20.95 8.99 3.29
N LEU A 483 -19.75 9.54 3.07
CA LEU A 483 -18.79 9.07 2.09
C LEU A 483 -17.63 8.37 2.82
N ILE A 484 -17.36 7.12 2.46
CA ILE A 484 -16.32 6.28 3.09
C ILE A 484 -15.37 5.78 2.00
N PRO A 485 -14.06 6.08 2.09
CA PRO A 485 -13.09 5.54 1.14
C PRO A 485 -13.00 4.02 1.31
N TYR A 486 -12.91 3.29 0.20
CA TYR A 486 -12.87 1.84 0.17
C TYR A 486 -11.85 1.34 -0.83
N VAL A 487 -11.03 0.38 -0.39
CA VAL A 487 -10.00 -0.24 -1.21
C VAL A 487 -10.40 -1.70 -1.39
N LYS A 488 -10.69 -2.08 -2.64
CA LYS A 488 -10.86 -3.49 -3.01
C LYS A 488 -9.49 -4.02 -3.38
N ASN A 489 -9.00 -5.02 -2.65
CA ASN A 489 -7.76 -5.72 -3.00
C ASN A 489 -7.97 -7.22 -2.84
N THR A 490 -7.84 -7.97 -3.93
CA THR A 490 -8.08 -9.41 -3.92
C THR A 490 -6.97 -10.11 -3.13
N PRO A 491 -7.30 -10.98 -2.15
CA PRO A 491 -6.30 -11.68 -1.35
C PRO A 491 -5.33 -12.48 -2.21
N ILE A 492 -4.05 -12.47 -1.84
CA ILE A 492 -3.01 -13.18 -2.57
C ILE A 492 -3.14 -14.68 -2.30
N GLU A 493 -3.25 -15.49 -3.36
CA GLU A 493 -3.26 -16.95 -3.21
C GLU A 493 -1.85 -17.48 -2.93
N VAL A 494 -1.72 -18.23 -1.85
CA VAL A 494 -0.47 -18.87 -1.43
C VAL A 494 -0.66 -20.39 -1.31
N PRO A 495 0.38 -21.20 -1.60
CA PRO A 495 0.34 -22.63 -1.37
C PRO A 495 0.01 -22.99 0.08
N GLU A 496 -0.78 -24.05 0.30
CA GLU A 496 -1.14 -24.51 1.65
C GLU A 496 0.10 -24.74 2.53
N ASN A 497 1.14 -25.35 1.98
CA ASN A 497 2.39 -25.64 2.71
C ASN A 497 3.22 -24.38 3.04
N GLU A 498 2.97 -23.23 2.38
CA GLU A 498 3.59 -21.95 2.75
C GLU A 498 2.95 -21.36 4.00
N ILE A 499 1.62 -21.54 4.19
CA ILE A 499 0.87 -20.89 5.26
C ILE A 499 0.49 -21.80 6.44
N VAL A 500 0.16 -23.06 6.18
CA VAL A 500 -0.16 -24.04 7.22
C VAL A 500 1.14 -24.55 7.84
N GLN A 501 1.23 -24.42 9.16
CA GLN A 501 2.35 -24.91 9.97
C GLN A 501 2.17 -26.39 10.30
N SER A 502 0.97 -26.78 10.72
CA SER A 502 0.64 -28.15 11.11
C SER A 502 -0.86 -28.39 11.11
N GLU A 503 -1.26 -29.64 10.92
CA GLU A 503 -2.63 -30.11 11.07
C GLU A 503 -2.65 -31.25 12.07
N SER A 504 -3.49 -31.16 13.11
CA SER A 504 -3.66 -32.21 14.10
C SER A 504 -5.10 -32.27 14.58
N ASN A 505 -5.72 -33.46 14.55
CA ASN A 505 -7.10 -33.68 14.98
C ASN A 505 -8.13 -32.71 14.36
N GLY A 506 -7.97 -32.34 13.08
CA GLY A 506 -8.87 -31.41 12.39
C GLY A 506 -8.73 -29.95 12.85
N VAL A 507 -7.58 -29.58 13.42
CA VAL A 507 -7.22 -28.19 13.74
C VAL A 507 -5.99 -27.79 12.93
N LEU A 508 -6.09 -26.70 12.17
CA LEU A 508 -4.97 -26.15 11.38
C LEU A 508 -4.29 -25.02 12.13
N LYS A 509 -3.00 -25.16 12.36
CA LYS A 509 -2.15 -24.07 12.86
C LYS A 509 -1.49 -23.39 11.68
N ILE A 510 -1.55 -22.07 11.61
CA ILE A 510 -0.93 -21.26 10.54
C ILE A 510 0.39 -20.62 11.02
N LYS A 511 1.27 -20.28 10.09
CA LYS A 511 2.59 -19.64 10.35
C LYS A 511 2.50 -18.14 10.64
N ILE A 512 1.29 -17.59 10.73
CA ILE A 512 1.05 -16.18 11.06
C ILE A 512 1.00 -16.05 12.59
N PRO A 513 1.72 -15.07 13.18
CA PRO A 513 1.64 -14.82 14.62
C PRO A 513 0.20 -14.53 15.04
N GLN A 514 -0.23 -15.11 16.15
CA GLN A 514 -1.62 -15.02 16.61
C GLN A 514 -2.02 -13.55 16.84
N GLU A 515 -1.11 -12.73 17.34
CA GLU A 515 -1.30 -11.30 17.60
C GLU A 515 -1.54 -10.46 16.32
N GLU A 516 -1.13 -10.97 15.15
CA GLU A 516 -1.35 -10.32 13.86
C GLU A 516 -2.60 -10.85 13.14
N LEU A 517 -3.26 -11.89 13.67
CA LEU A 517 -4.49 -12.42 13.09
C LEU A 517 -5.67 -11.50 13.45
N ILE A 518 -6.40 -11.01 12.43
CA ILE A 518 -7.68 -10.34 12.64
C ILE A 518 -8.80 -11.39 12.64
N SER A 519 -8.89 -12.15 11.57
CA SER A 519 -9.93 -13.18 11.39
C SER A 519 -9.54 -14.16 10.28
N VAL A 520 -10.14 -15.35 10.32
CA VAL A 520 -10.14 -16.32 9.23
C VAL A 520 -11.55 -16.44 8.67
N TYR A 521 -11.70 -16.23 7.37
CA TYR A 521 -12.96 -16.42 6.67
C TYR A 521 -12.87 -17.68 5.80
N ILE A 522 -13.83 -18.57 5.96
CA ILE A 522 -13.87 -19.86 5.27
C ILE A 522 -15.02 -19.81 4.28
N PHE A 523 -14.72 -20.06 3.01
CA PHE A 523 -15.70 -20.09 1.93
C PHE A 523 -15.76 -21.45 1.26
N ASP A 524 -16.92 -21.76 0.68
CA ASP A 524 -17.04 -22.85 -0.30
C ASP A 524 -16.41 -22.46 -1.66
N GLU A 525 -16.42 -23.40 -2.61
CA GLU A 525 -15.93 -23.20 -3.97
C GLU A 525 -16.66 -22.08 -4.74
N ASN A 526 -17.88 -21.75 -4.33
CA ASN A 526 -18.72 -20.69 -4.91
C ASN A 526 -18.55 -19.35 -4.18
N LYS A 527 -17.59 -19.24 -3.26
CA LYS A 527 -17.33 -18.05 -2.42
C LYS A 527 -18.48 -17.68 -1.48
N ASN A 528 -19.33 -18.64 -1.12
CA ASN A 528 -20.27 -18.45 -0.02
C ASN A 528 -19.54 -18.61 1.31
N LEU A 529 -19.70 -17.63 2.20
CA LEU A 529 -19.10 -17.67 3.54
C LEU A 529 -19.73 -18.79 4.36
N LEU A 530 -18.92 -19.77 4.77
CA LEU A 530 -19.30 -20.91 5.61
C LEU A 530 -19.10 -20.59 7.10
N LYS A 531 -17.95 -20.01 7.45
CA LYS A 531 -17.56 -19.75 8.85
C LYS A 531 -16.59 -18.58 8.92
N THR A 532 -16.71 -17.79 9.99
CA THR A 532 -15.71 -16.80 10.40
C THR A 532 -15.13 -17.23 11.74
N ILE A 533 -13.80 -17.21 11.86
CA ILE A 533 -13.08 -17.50 13.10
C ILE A 533 -12.36 -16.22 13.52
N SER A 534 -12.71 -15.67 14.69
CA SER A 534 -12.04 -14.50 15.24
C SER A 534 -10.66 -14.85 15.79
N GLN A 535 -9.86 -13.83 16.09
CA GLN A 535 -8.57 -14.01 16.78
C GLN A 535 -8.72 -14.74 18.12
N GLU A 536 -9.74 -14.41 18.91
CA GLU A 536 -10.01 -15.04 20.22
C GLU A 536 -10.41 -16.50 20.06
N GLN A 537 -11.24 -16.82 19.06
CA GLN A 537 -11.64 -18.19 18.80
C GLN A 537 -10.45 -19.04 18.32
N TYR A 538 -9.63 -18.51 17.42
CA TYR A 538 -8.39 -19.18 16.98
C TYR A 538 -7.45 -19.46 18.16
N ALA A 539 -7.34 -18.50 19.09
CA ALA A 539 -6.55 -18.66 20.32
C ALA A 539 -7.09 -19.76 21.22
N ALA A 540 -8.41 -19.79 21.42
CA ALA A 540 -9.09 -20.77 22.28
C ALA A 540 -8.98 -22.21 21.73
N ASP A 541 -9.11 -22.37 20.42
CA ASP A 541 -9.08 -23.68 19.74
C ASP A 541 -7.65 -24.15 19.42
N GLY A 542 -6.64 -23.28 19.59
CA GLY A 542 -5.26 -23.55 19.22
C GLY A 542 -5.00 -23.60 17.71
N GLY A 543 -5.94 -23.07 16.91
CA GLY A 543 -5.89 -23.07 15.44
C GLY A 543 -7.26 -22.85 14.80
N ILE A 544 -7.35 -23.13 13.50
CA ILE A 544 -8.60 -23.15 12.72
C ILE A 544 -9.23 -24.54 12.91
N ASP A 545 -10.33 -24.65 13.66
CA ASP A 545 -11.09 -25.91 13.74
C ASP A 545 -11.92 -26.13 12.46
N ILE A 546 -11.60 -27.20 11.74
CA ILE A 546 -12.21 -27.57 10.45
C ILE A 546 -13.14 -28.79 10.52
N LYS A 547 -13.42 -29.35 11.70
CA LYS A 547 -14.17 -30.62 11.84
C LYS A 547 -15.61 -30.55 11.32
N GLU A 548 -16.25 -29.39 11.46
CA GLU A 548 -17.64 -29.16 11.08
C GLU A 548 -17.79 -28.50 9.70
N ILE A 549 -16.70 -28.35 8.95
CA ILE A 549 -16.74 -27.70 7.64
C ILE A 549 -17.12 -28.74 6.58
N GLU A 550 -18.40 -28.71 6.19
CA GLU A 550 -18.94 -29.53 5.13
C GLU A 550 -18.54 -28.96 3.76
N ASN A 551 -17.41 -29.38 3.17
CA ASN A 551 -17.09 -29.27 1.73
C ASN A 551 -15.68 -29.78 1.41
N GLN A 552 -15.52 -30.42 0.25
CA GLN A 552 -14.22 -30.98 -0.17
C GLN A 552 -13.22 -29.93 -0.67
N ASN A 553 -13.61 -28.68 -0.97
CA ASN A 553 -12.72 -27.66 -1.48
C ASN A 553 -13.07 -26.30 -0.87
N ASN A 554 -12.41 -25.93 0.22
CA ASN A 554 -12.67 -24.67 0.91
C ASN A 554 -11.56 -23.65 0.63
N ILE A 555 -11.96 -22.39 0.53
CA ILE A 555 -11.06 -21.24 0.43
C ILE A 555 -10.96 -20.60 1.81
N PHE A 556 -9.74 -20.48 2.32
CA PHE A 556 -9.45 -19.85 3.60
C PHE A 556 -8.82 -18.50 3.32
N GLU A 557 -9.52 -17.40 3.62
CA GLU A 557 -8.96 -16.05 3.61
C GLU A 557 -8.47 -15.72 5.03
N ILE A 558 -7.18 -15.42 5.14
CA ILE A 558 -6.52 -15.01 6.38
C ILE A 558 -6.31 -13.51 6.35
N ALA A 559 -7.04 -12.79 7.21
CA ALA A 559 -6.96 -11.35 7.32
C ALA A 559 -5.99 -10.94 8.43
N THR A 560 -5.07 -10.04 8.10
CA THR A 560 -4.13 -9.40 9.04
C THR A 560 -4.19 -7.87 8.85
N PRO A 561 -3.64 -7.07 9.77
CA PRO A 561 -3.59 -5.61 9.58
C PRO A 561 -2.79 -5.18 8.33
N TYR A 562 -1.86 -6.02 7.87
CA TYR A 562 -0.92 -5.70 6.82
C TYR A 562 -1.36 -6.23 5.45
N TYR A 563 -1.87 -7.45 5.39
CA TYR A 563 -2.21 -8.15 4.15
C TYR A 563 -3.38 -9.14 4.35
N HIS A 564 -4.00 -9.54 3.24
CA HIS A 564 -4.92 -10.68 3.18
C HIS A 564 -4.31 -11.76 2.30
N LEU A 565 -4.17 -12.98 2.82
CA LEU A 565 -3.75 -14.16 2.05
C LEU A 565 -4.93 -15.11 1.89
N GLN A 566 -4.92 -15.90 0.83
CA GLN A 566 -5.84 -17.02 0.67
C GLN A 566 -5.08 -18.31 0.41
N PHE A 567 -5.58 -19.42 0.92
CA PHE A 567 -5.16 -20.75 0.48
C PHE A 567 -6.37 -21.65 0.31
N LYS A 568 -6.23 -22.66 -0.54
CA LYS A 568 -7.26 -23.68 -0.75
C LYS A 568 -6.86 -24.93 0.00
N LYS A 569 -7.82 -25.55 0.68
CA LYS A 569 -7.62 -26.86 1.31
C LYS A 569 -8.84 -27.73 1.09
N ALA A 570 -8.57 -28.98 0.74
CA ALA A 570 -9.59 -29.99 0.74
C ALA A 570 -9.84 -30.53 2.16
N VAL A 571 -11.03 -30.34 2.69
CA VAL A 571 -11.42 -30.91 3.99
C VAL A 571 -12.09 -32.25 3.70
N ALA A 572 -11.43 -33.33 4.10
CA ALA A 572 -11.97 -34.68 3.93
C ALA A 572 -13.22 -34.82 4.81
N ASN A 573 -14.40 -34.92 4.18
CA ASN A 573 -15.63 -35.21 4.88
C ASN A 573 -15.64 -36.70 5.28
N PRO A 574 -15.59 -37.05 6.58
CA PRO A 574 -15.62 -38.45 7.03
C PRO A 574 -16.91 -39.18 6.60
N ALA A 575 -18.00 -38.44 6.35
CA ALA A 575 -19.26 -39.00 5.88
C ALA A 575 -19.23 -39.45 4.40
N LEU A 576 -18.30 -38.91 3.59
CA LEU A 576 -18.10 -39.29 2.19
C LEU A 576 -17.03 -40.37 2.00
N ALA A 577 -16.23 -40.67 3.03
CA ALA A 577 -15.24 -41.75 3.04
C ALA A 577 -15.85 -43.16 3.18
N ASN A 578 -17.18 -43.29 3.04
CA ASN A 578 -17.92 -44.55 3.11
C ASN A 578 -18.81 -44.73 1.86
N LYS A 579 -18.28 -44.53 0.65
CA LYS A 579 -19.06 -44.70 -0.58
C LYS A 579 -18.92 -46.10 -1.13
N ALA A 580 -19.97 -46.89 -0.94
CA ALA A 580 -20.26 -48.06 -1.74
C ALA A 580 -20.54 -47.64 -3.20
N GLU A 581 -19.72 -48.08 -4.15
CA GLU A 581 -19.87 -47.80 -5.58
C GLU A 581 -20.30 -49.05 -6.35
N ILE A 582 -21.23 -48.88 -7.29
CA ILE A 582 -21.63 -49.92 -8.25
C ILE A 582 -21.63 -49.28 -9.64
N PHE A 583 -20.90 -49.86 -10.60
CA PHE A 583 -20.82 -49.35 -11.98
C PHE A 583 -20.58 -50.50 -12.97
N THR A 584 -20.64 -50.21 -14.27
CA THR A 584 -20.46 -51.21 -15.34
C THR A 584 -19.18 -50.95 -16.11
N LYS A 585 -18.49 -52.02 -16.50
CA LYS A 585 -17.29 -51.97 -17.36
C LYS A 585 -17.21 -53.28 -18.14
N ASN A 586 -16.92 -53.24 -19.44
CA ASN A 586 -16.68 -54.42 -20.28
C ASN A 586 -17.74 -55.54 -20.16
N ARG A 587 -19.03 -55.19 -20.18
CA ARG A 587 -20.17 -56.13 -19.98
C ARG A 587 -20.21 -56.82 -18.60
N GLN A 588 -19.54 -56.26 -17.60
CA GLN A 588 -19.55 -56.72 -16.21
C GLN A 588 -20.06 -55.63 -15.28
N ILE A 589 -20.67 -56.04 -14.17
CA ILE A 589 -21.04 -55.19 -13.05
C ILE A 589 -19.92 -55.27 -12.02
N ILE A 590 -19.38 -54.11 -11.65
CA ILE A 590 -18.34 -53.95 -10.64
C ILE A 590 -18.95 -53.25 -9.43
N ALA A 591 -18.68 -53.79 -8.24
CA ALA A 591 -19.06 -53.18 -6.98
C ALA A 591 -17.85 -53.04 -6.06
N LYS A 592 -17.75 -51.91 -5.36
CA LYS A 592 -16.66 -51.59 -4.43
C LYS A 592 -17.23 -51.00 -3.14
N ALA A 593 -16.68 -51.42 -2.01
CA ALA A 593 -16.99 -50.83 -0.71
C ALA A 593 -15.77 -50.88 0.21
N ASP A 594 -15.40 -49.73 0.79
CA ASP A 594 -14.18 -49.58 1.60
C ASP A 594 -14.19 -50.46 2.86
N ASN A 595 -15.37 -50.67 3.47
CA ASN A 595 -15.53 -51.55 4.65
C ASN A 595 -15.71 -53.03 4.28
N GLY A 596 -15.78 -53.38 2.99
CA GLY A 596 -16.08 -54.74 2.53
C GLY A 596 -17.54 -54.94 2.15
N ILE A 597 -17.75 -55.83 1.18
CA ILE A 597 -19.05 -56.29 0.72
C ILE A 597 -19.33 -57.61 1.39
N LYS A 598 -20.43 -57.73 2.15
CA LYS A 598 -20.87 -58.99 2.75
C LYS A 598 -21.51 -59.87 1.69
N SER A 599 -22.50 -59.34 0.97
CA SER A 599 -23.20 -60.06 -0.08
C SER A 599 -23.64 -59.13 -1.22
N ILE A 600 -23.84 -59.73 -2.39
CA ILE A 600 -24.38 -59.04 -3.57
C ILE A 600 -25.38 -59.94 -4.30
N SER A 601 -26.47 -59.34 -4.76
CA SER A 601 -27.51 -59.95 -5.56
C SER A 601 -27.76 -59.10 -6.81
N ILE A 602 -27.77 -59.72 -7.98
CA ILE A 602 -28.01 -59.08 -9.27
C ILE A 602 -29.28 -59.68 -9.86
N TYR A 603 -30.23 -58.81 -10.20
CA TYR A 603 -31.49 -59.16 -10.83
C TYR A 603 -31.56 -58.55 -12.22
N SER A 604 -32.14 -59.26 -13.17
CA SER A 604 -32.58 -58.67 -14.44
C SER A 604 -33.77 -57.73 -14.21
N ILE A 605 -34.08 -56.87 -15.18
CA ILE A 605 -35.22 -55.94 -15.06
C ILE A 605 -36.59 -56.65 -14.92
N SER A 606 -36.70 -57.91 -15.35
CA SER A 606 -37.90 -58.74 -15.15
C SER A 606 -38.01 -59.34 -13.74
N GLY A 607 -37.02 -59.10 -12.88
CA GLY A 607 -36.98 -59.60 -11.51
C GLY A 607 -36.33 -60.98 -11.37
N ALA A 608 -35.89 -61.62 -12.46
CA ALA A 608 -35.18 -62.90 -12.38
C ALA A 608 -33.79 -62.71 -11.76
N LEU A 609 -33.47 -63.52 -10.74
CA LEU A 609 -32.16 -63.52 -10.08
C LEU A 609 -31.10 -64.08 -11.02
N VAL A 610 -30.06 -63.27 -11.27
CA VAL A 610 -28.96 -63.59 -12.19
C VAL A 610 -27.75 -64.10 -11.42
N THR A 611 -27.46 -63.50 -10.26
CA THR A 611 -26.32 -63.87 -9.41
C THR A 611 -26.64 -63.50 -7.97
N GLN A 612 -26.30 -64.38 -7.03
CA GLN A 612 -26.29 -64.09 -5.61
C GLN A 612 -25.04 -64.71 -4.99
N GLN A 613 -24.25 -63.91 -4.28
CA GLN A 613 -22.98 -64.36 -3.74
C GLN A 613 -22.64 -63.63 -2.44
N GLU A 614 -22.07 -64.38 -1.48
CA GLU A 614 -21.29 -63.78 -0.39
C GLU A 614 -19.90 -63.43 -0.88
N VAL A 615 -19.51 -62.16 -0.70
CA VAL A 615 -18.27 -61.61 -1.27
C VAL A 615 -17.18 -61.58 -0.21
N ASN A 616 -17.48 -61.06 0.98
CA ASN A 616 -16.57 -60.84 2.11
C ASN A 616 -15.22 -60.22 1.70
N LYS A 617 -15.24 -59.31 0.71
CA LYS A 617 -14.08 -58.58 0.18
C LYS A 617 -14.49 -57.15 -0.20
N ALA A 618 -13.53 -56.24 -0.32
CA ALA A 618 -13.78 -54.84 -0.70
C ALA A 618 -14.28 -54.64 -2.14
N ASN A 619 -14.10 -55.63 -3.01
CA ASN A 619 -14.45 -55.54 -4.43
C ASN A 619 -15.18 -56.80 -4.90
N PHE A 620 -16.13 -56.62 -5.81
CA PHE A 620 -16.83 -57.67 -6.54
C PHE A 620 -16.87 -57.33 -8.03
N GLU A 621 -16.78 -58.37 -8.86
CA GLU A 621 -16.93 -58.27 -10.31
C GLU A 621 -17.76 -59.45 -10.82
N SER A 622 -18.81 -59.17 -11.59
CA SER A 622 -19.64 -60.21 -12.18
C SER A 622 -18.93 -60.91 -13.36
N LYS A 623 -19.44 -62.07 -13.76
CA LYS A 623 -19.16 -62.59 -15.11
C LYS A 623 -19.71 -61.64 -16.18
N ASN A 624 -19.30 -61.82 -17.43
CA ASN A 624 -19.91 -61.09 -18.55
C ASN A 624 -21.41 -61.38 -18.63
N LEU A 625 -22.20 -60.32 -18.70
CA LEU A 625 -23.66 -60.37 -18.81
C LEU A 625 -24.11 -59.90 -20.19
N GLU A 626 -25.35 -60.23 -20.54
CA GLU A 626 -26.00 -59.70 -21.75
C GLU A 626 -26.27 -58.20 -21.62
N SER A 627 -26.37 -57.51 -22.76
CA SER A 627 -26.75 -56.10 -22.72
C SER A 627 -28.18 -55.98 -22.23
N GLY A 628 -28.40 -55.10 -21.27
CA GLY A 628 -29.66 -55.05 -20.56
C GLY A 628 -29.60 -54.16 -19.33
N ILE A 629 -30.73 -54.08 -18.64
CA ILE A 629 -30.85 -53.33 -17.39
C ILE A 629 -30.91 -54.32 -16.23
N TYR A 630 -30.10 -54.06 -15.22
CA TYR A 630 -30.00 -54.90 -14.02
C TYR A 630 -30.21 -54.07 -12.77
N ILE A 631 -30.74 -54.70 -11.72
CA ILE A 631 -30.84 -54.15 -10.38
C ILE A 631 -29.82 -54.89 -9.52
N VAL A 632 -28.89 -54.14 -8.93
CA VAL A 632 -27.83 -54.67 -8.08
C VAL A 632 -28.14 -54.28 -6.65
N GLN A 633 -28.31 -55.27 -5.79
CA GLN A 633 -28.45 -55.11 -4.36
C GLN A 633 -27.16 -55.57 -3.69
N MET A 634 -26.49 -54.68 -2.96
CA MET A 634 -25.24 -54.96 -2.28
C MET A 634 -25.39 -54.67 -0.80
N THR A 635 -25.04 -55.62 0.06
CA THR A 635 -25.01 -55.43 1.51
C THR A 635 -23.56 -55.35 1.97
N GLY A 636 -23.20 -54.25 2.62
CA GLY A 636 -21.89 -54.06 3.24
C GLY A 636 -21.70 -54.95 4.48
N THR A 637 -20.45 -55.14 4.90
CA THR A 637 -20.11 -55.79 6.17
C THR A 637 -20.65 -55.03 7.39
N ASP A 638 -20.89 -53.73 7.24
CA ASP A 638 -21.57 -52.86 8.21
C ASP A 638 -23.09 -53.08 8.28
N GLY A 639 -23.63 -53.99 7.47
CA GLY A 639 -25.06 -54.33 7.42
C GLY A 639 -25.92 -53.38 6.58
N LYS A 640 -25.36 -52.31 6.02
CA LYS A 640 -26.11 -51.39 5.16
C LYS A 640 -26.30 -51.97 3.77
N THR A 641 -27.48 -51.78 3.19
CA THR A 641 -27.81 -52.28 1.85
C THR A 641 -27.96 -51.13 0.85
N VAL A 642 -27.27 -51.24 -0.28
CA VAL A 642 -27.32 -50.30 -1.41
C VAL A 642 -27.97 -50.99 -2.59
N ASN A 643 -28.98 -50.36 -3.18
CA ASN A 643 -29.63 -50.82 -4.40
C ASN A 643 -29.32 -49.85 -5.54
N LYS A 644 -28.80 -50.36 -6.66
CA LYS A 644 -28.51 -49.53 -7.83
C LYS A 644 -28.99 -50.20 -9.12
N LYS A 645 -29.69 -49.44 -9.95
CA LYS A 645 -30.03 -49.81 -11.31
C LYS A 645 -28.84 -49.49 -12.22
N VAL A 646 -28.39 -50.46 -13.01
CA VAL A 646 -27.28 -50.31 -13.94
C VAL A 646 -27.68 -50.77 -15.34
N LYS A 647 -27.10 -50.14 -16.36
CA LYS A 647 -27.27 -50.51 -17.76
C LYS A 647 -25.94 -51.03 -18.30
N LEU A 648 -25.97 -52.22 -18.89
CA LEU A 648 -24.83 -52.90 -19.50
C LEU A 648 -24.86 -52.82 -21.02
#